data_AF-A0A4U2ZUU6-F1
#
_entry.id   AF-A0A4U2ZUU6-F1
#
_cell.length_a   1.000
_cell.length_b   1.000
_cell.length_c   1.000
_cell.angle_alpha   90.00
_cell.angle_beta   90.00
_cell.angle_gamma   90.00
#
_symmetry.space_group_name_H-M   'P 1'
#
loop_
_entity.id
_entity.type
_entity.pdbx_description
1 polymer ?
#
loop_
_entity_poly.entity_id
_entity_poly.type
_entity_poly.pdbx_seq_one_letter_code
_entity_poly.pdbx_strand_id
1 'polypeptide(L)'
;RGASFSWYIYSPLRVKYPYVRGVLWSMWQEELQNNESPLDAWKSIVENPEKARTYKQARGKGGFIRANWDEVLQLVSASLLYTVIKYGPDRNVGFSPIPAMSMLSHAAGSRFMQLMGGPMLSFYDWYADLPPASPQIWGDQTDVPESSDWYNSGYIMTWGSNVPMTRTPDAHFLAEVRYKGTKVVSVSPDFAESTKFADDWISVKQGTDGALAMAMGHVILQEFYVDNQVEYFTKYAKQYTDFPFFVTLKQKGDQFVADRFLNATDIGRETKLGEWKPVLWNDNTKDFATPHGTMGSRWDNEKKWNLRLEDEQTGETIDPRLSLLGMEDSVEIVQIPYFSDDGNTILERTIPVKKVMTEEGEVFVTTVYDLTLANYGVNRGLGGQEPKDFNDDVPFTPAWQEKMTGVKRELIIQIAREFAQNAVDTNGRSMIIMGAGINHWFNSDTIYRTVLNLVLLVGAQGVNGGGWAHYVGQEKLRPAEGWQTIAMAKDWQGPPKLQNGTSFFYFVTDQWRYEDTPVGHLASPIEGNSRYQHHGDYNVLAARLGWLPSYPTFEKNGIELYKEAVAAGATTQEEIGKYVAQKLKEKELKFAIEDPDNKNNFPRNLFVWRANLISSSGKGHEYFLKHLLGTTNGLMNDDSDSIRPEEIKWHEDAPEGKLDLLINLDFRMAGTALYSDIVLPASTWYEKHDLSSTDMHPFVHPFNPAIGSPWEARSDWDIFTSLSKAVSDLAKKIDLEPMKEVVATPLLHDTPQELAQPLGKIKDWSKGECEPIP
;
A
#
# COMPACT_ATOMS: atom_id res chain seq x y z
N ARG A 1 15.13 -11.97 -20.82
CA ARG A 1 14.09 -12.78 -20.13
C ARG A 1 12.99 -13.19 -21.10
N GLY A 2 12.21 -12.25 -21.66
CA GLY A 2 11.15 -12.60 -22.65
C GLY A 2 11.63 -13.48 -23.83
N ALA A 3 12.82 -13.20 -24.38
CA ALA A 3 13.39 -13.97 -25.50
C ALA A 3 13.63 -15.47 -25.21
N SER A 4 13.74 -15.89 -23.95
CA SER A 4 13.93 -17.31 -23.58
C SER A 4 12.62 -18.00 -23.19
N PHE A 5 11.47 -17.33 -23.29
CA PHE A 5 10.20 -17.85 -22.78
C PHE A 5 9.72 -19.11 -23.51
N SER A 6 10.01 -19.23 -24.81
CA SER A 6 9.65 -20.39 -25.63
C SER A 6 10.17 -21.73 -25.08
N TRP A 7 11.24 -21.71 -24.28
CA TRP A 7 11.76 -22.89 -23.59
C TRP A 7 10.70 -23.58 -22.73
N TYR A 8 9.86 -22.80 -22.03
CA TYR A 8 8.90 -23.35 -21.05
C TYR A 8 7.84 -24.25 -21.68
N ILE A 9 7.48 -24.02 -22.96
CA ILE A 9 6.36 -24.70 -23.63
C ILE A 9 6.51 -26.23 -23.54
N TYR A 10 7.72 -26.74 -23.80
CA TYR A 10 8.02 -28.18 -23.81
C TYR A 10 9.12 -28.58 -22.82
N SER A 11 9.53 -27.66 -21.93
CA SER A 11 10.57 -27.93 -20.95
C SER A 11 10.23 -29.11 -20.03
N PRO A 12 11.23 -29.74 -19.39
CA PRO A 12 11.01 -30.73 -18.34
C PRO A 12 10.25 -30.17 -17.11
N LEU A 13 10.20 -28.85 -16.94
CA LEU A 13 9.50 -28.20 -15.82
C LEU A 13 8.01 -27.96 -16.10
N ARG A 14 7.54 -28.22 -17.33
CA ARG A 14 6.16 -27.97 -17.74
C ARG A 14 5.17 -28.80 -16.90
N VAL A 15 4.17 -28.14 -16.31
CA VAL A 15 3.00 -28.82 -15.73
C VAL A 15 2.07 -29.23 -16.87
N LYS A 16 1.85 -30.53 -17.02
CA LYS A 16 1.15 -31.13 -18.17
C LYS A 16 -0.27 -31.60 -17.85
N TYR A 17 -0.48 -32.00 -16.60
CA TYR A 17 -1.70 -32.63 -16.12
C TYR A 17 -2.07 -32.03 -14.75
N PRO A 18 -3.33 -32.15 -14.31
CA PRO A 18 -3.67 -31.95 -12.91
C PRO A 18 -2.85 -32.90 -12.03
N TYR A 19 -2.21 -32.36 -11.00
CA TYR A 19 -1.48 -33.14 -10.01
C TYR A 19 -2.08 -32.93 -8.63
N VAL A 20 -2.18 -34.02 -7.86
CA VAL A 20 -2.61 -34.01 -6.46
C VAL A 20 -1.57 -34.72 -5.61
N ARG A 21 -1.35 -34.26 -4.39
CA ARG A 21 -0.49 -34.95 -3.42
C ARG A 21 -1.03 -36.36 -3.20
N GLY A 22 -0.23 -37.39 -3.46
CA GLY A 22 -0.67 -38.78 -3.47
C GLY A 22 -1.32 -39.22 -2.16
N VAL A 23 -0.79 -38.80 -1.01
CA VAL A 23 -1.38 -39.12 0.30
C VAL A 23 -2.77 -38.51 0.49
N LEU A 24 -2.99 -37.28 0.03
CA LEU A 24 -4.32 -36.66 0.06
C LEU A 24 -5.26 -37.37 -0.90
N TRP A 25 -4.77 -37.71 -2.09
CA TRP A 25 -5.57 -38.39 -3.10
C TRP A 25 -6.04 -39.77 -2.64
N SER A 26 -5.17 -40.56 -2.02
CA SER A 26 -5.53 -41.87 -1.47
C SER A 26 -6.63 -41.75 -0.41
N MET A 27 -6.49 -40.80 0.52
CA MET A 27 -7.53 -40.54 1.53
C MET A 27 -8.84 -40.08 0.90
N TRP A 28 -8.78 -39.17 -0.08
CA TRP A 28 -9.95 -38.67 -0.78
C TRP A 28 -10.73 -39.80 -1.46
N GLN A 29 -10.04 -40.70 -2.17
CA GLN A 29 -10.69 -41.82 -2.86
C GLN A 29 -11.32 -42.82 -1.89
N GLU A 30 -10.64 -43.12 -0.78
CA GLU A 30 -11.18 -43.99 0.27
C GLU A 30 -12.46 -43.37 0.90
N GLU A 31 -12.39 -42.10 1.28
CA GLU A 31 -13.50 -41.42 1.94
C GLU A 31 -14.67 -41.15 1.00
N LEU A 32 -14.42 -40.95 -0.30
CA LEU A 32 -15.49 -40.81 -1.28
C LEU A 32 -16.32 -42.10 -1.44
N GLN A 33 -15.75 -43.27 -1.15
CA GLN A 33 -16.46 -44.55 -1.15
C GLN A 33 -17.19 -44.82 0.17
N ASN A 34 -16.67 -44.30 1.28
CA ASN A 34 -17.16 -44.55 2.63
C ASN A 34 -18.18 -43.53 3.14
N ASN A 35 -18.41 -42.43 2.41
CA ASN A 35 -19.34 -41.36 2.81
C ASN A 35 -20.41 -41.12 1.73
N GLU A 36 -21.54 -40.57 2.16
CA GLU A 36 -22.73 -40.38 1.30
C GLU A 36 -22.55 -39.28 0.24
N SER A 37 -21.67 -38.31 0.51
CA SER A 37 -21.44 -37.19 -0.38
C SER A 37 -19.95 -36.79 -0.46
N PRO A 38 -19.53 -36.10 -1.52
CA PRO A 38 -18.19 -35.50 -1.60
C PRO A 38 -17.91 -34.51 -0.45
N LEU A 39 -18.94 -33.82 0.07
CA LEU A 39 -18.78 -32.92 1.22
C LEU A 39 -18.45 -33.70 2.49
N ASP A 40 -19.14 -34.80 2.73
CA ASP A 40 -18.91 -35.66 3.90
C ASP A 40 -17.55 -36.36 3.83
N ALA A 41 -17.14 -36.77 2.63
CA ALA A 41 -15.79 -37.29 2.39
C ALA A 41 -14.70 -36.25 2.70
N TRP A 42 -14.88 -34.99 2.30
CA TRP A 42 -13.92 -33.93 2.64
C TRP A 42 -13.93 -33.65 4.15
N LYS A 43 -15.12 -33.56 4.75
CA LYS A 43 -15.32 -33.38 6.18
C LYS A 43 -14.58 -34.45 7.00
N SER A 44 -14.70 -35.73 6.63
CA SER A 44 -14.07 -36.84 7.34
C SER A 44 -12.53 -36.80 7.29
N ILE A 45 -11.95 -36.13 6.28
CA ILE A 45 -10.52 -35.89 6.16
C ILE A 45 -10.10 -34.68 6.99
N VAL A 46 -10.73 -33.53 6.75
CA VAL A 46 -10.27 -32.24 7.30
C VAL A 46 -10.58 -32.08 8.79
N GLU A 47 -11.65 -32.69 9.30
CA GLU A 47 -11.97 -32.68 10.73
C GLU A 47 -11.18 -33.71 11.54
N ASN A 48 -10.56 -34.70 10.88
CA ASN A 48 -9.70 -35.68 11.54
C ASN A 48 -8.27 -35.12 11.66
N PRO A 49 -7.76 -34.83 12.89
CA PRO A 49 -6.45 -34.19 13.06
C PRO A 49 -5.28 -35.02 12.50
N GLU A 50 -5.37 -36.35 12.56
CA GLU A 50 -4.31 -37.23 12.06
C GLU A 50 -4.26 -37.23 10.54
N LYS A 51 -5.42 -37.36 9.87
CA LYS A 51 -5.52 -37.29 8.40
C LYS A 51 -5.08 -35.92 7.90
N ALA A 52 -5.59 -34.85 8.50
CA ALA A 52 -5.24 -33.48 8.17
C ALA A 52 -3.72 -33.24 8.27
N ARG A 53 -3.11 -33.62 9.40
CA ARG A 53 -1.68 -33.50 9.61
C ARG A 53 -0.87 -34.29 8.57
N THR A 54 -1.32 -35.50 8.22
CA THR A 54 -0.58 -36.40 7.32
C THR A 54 -0.36 -35.78 5.94
N TYR A 55 -1.39 -35.23 5.29
CA TYR A 55 -1.19 -34.63 3.97
C TYR A 55 -0.53 -33.25 4.05
N LYS A 56 -0.84 -32.44 5.08
CA LYS A 56 -0.22 -31.12 5.26
C LYS A 56 1.30 -31.23 5.43
N GLN A 57 1.78 -32.20 6.23
CA GLN A 57 3.22 -32.46 6.41
C GLN A 57 3.92 -33.04 5.17
N ALA A 58 3.18 -33.47 4.15
CA ALA A 58 3.72 -33.98 2.88
C ALA A 58 3.94 -32.86 1.84
N ARG A 59 3.42 -31.64 2.09
CA ARG A 59 3.71 -30.46 1.25
C ARG A 59 5.22 -30.24 1.17
N GLY A 60 5.72 -29.98 -0.04
CA GLY A 60 7.15 -29.76 -0.30
C GLY A 60 8.02 -31.02 -0.42
N LYS A 61 7.48 -32.23 -0.15
CA LYS A 61 8.25 -33.49 -0.10
C LYS A 61 8.06 -34.42 -1.31
N GLY A 62 7.56 -33.89 -2.43
CA GLY A 62 7.24 -34.71 -3.61
C GLY A 62 6.02 -35.62 -3.43
N GLY A 63 5.93 -36.72 -4.19
CA GLY A 63 4.79 -37.64 -4.10
C GLY A 63 3.51 -37.15 -4.78
N PHE A 64 3.63 -36.26 -5.78
CA PHE A 64 2.51 -35.92 -6.66
C PHE A 64 2.14 -37.11 -7.54
N ILE A 65 0.85 -37.28 -7.76
CA ILE A 65 0.31 -38.20 -8.75
C ILE A 65 -0.46 -37.40 -9.81
N ARG A 66 -0.53 -37.94 -11.02
CA ARG A 66 -1.44 -37.43 -12.06
C ARG A 66 -2.88 -37.79 -11.67
N ALA A 67 -3.78 -36.81 -11.77
CA ALA A 67 -5.22 -37.00 -11.60
C ALA A 67 -5.98 -36.45 -12.82
N ASN A 68 -7.27 -36.74 -12.93
CA ASN A 68 -8.11 -36.21 -14.00
C ASN A 68 -8.80 -34.90 -13.55
N TRP A 69 -9.15 -34.05 -14.51
CA TRP A 69 -9.79 -32.76 -14.23
C TRP A 69 -11.07 -32.89 -13.39
N ASP A 70 -12.02 -33.74 -13.78
CA ASP A 70 -13.33 -33.84 -13.09
C ASP A 70 -13.18 -34.26 -11.62
N GLU A 71 -12.27 -35.20 -11.38
CA GLU A 71 -11.87 -35.74 -10.09
C GLU A 71 -11.27 -34.68 -9.16
N VAL A 72 -10.32 -33.90 -9.67
CA VAL A 72 -9.68 -32.81 -8.92
C VAL A 72 -10.67 -31.67 -8.67
N LEU A 73 -11.49 -31.32 -9.66
CA LEU A 73 -12.50 -30.27 -9.53
C LEU A 73 -13.56 -30.66 -8.49
N GLN A 74 -13.94 -31.94 -8.37
CA GLN A 74 -14.86 -32.41 -7.33
C GLN A 74 -14.27 -32.24 -5.92
N LEU A 75 -13.01 -32.63 -5.71
CA LEU A 75 -12.31 -32.46 -4.43
C LEU A 75 -12.25 -30.97 -4.04
N VAL A 76 -11.79 -30.12 -4.96
CA VAL A 76 -11.70 -28.67 -4.72
C VAL A 76 -13.08 -28.10 -4.39
N SER A 77 -14.11 -28.46 -5.16
CA SER A 77 -15.47 -27.97 -4.95
C SER A 77 -16.04 -28.39 -3.59
N ALA A 78 -15.79 -29.62 -3.16
CA ALA A 78 -16.20 -30.11 -1.85
C ALA A 78 -15.53 -29.32 -0.72
N SER A 79 -14.22 -29.03 -0.84
CA SER A 79 -13.50 -28.22 0.14
C SER A 79 -14.04 -26.79 0.24
N LEU A 80 -14.31 -26.16 -0.90
CA LEU A 80 -14.82 -24.79 -0.94
C LEU A 80 -16.22 -24.69 -0.32
N LEU A 81 -17.15 -25.56 -0.72
CA LEU A 81 -18.53 -25.54 -0.21
C LEU A 81 -18.59 -25.90 1.27
N TYR A 82 -17.83 -26.90 1.71
CA TYR A 82 -17.73 -27.23 3.14
C TYR A 82 -17.22 -26.03 3.96
N THR A 83 -16.22 -25.30 3.44
CA THR A 83 -15.69 -24.10 4.09
C THR A 83 -16.73 -22.99 4.19
N VAL A 84 -17.46 -22.71 3.10
CA VAL A 84 -18.54 -21.70 3.07
C VAL A 84 -19.61 -22.03 4.13
N ILE A 85 -20.06 -23.28 4.16
CA ILE A 85 -21.15 -23.72 5.05
C ILE A 85 -20.71 -23.66 6.52
N LYS A 86 -19.50 -24.15 6.83
CA LYS A 86 -19.05 -24.29 8.22
C LYS A 86 -18.46 -23.00 8.80
N TYR A 87 -17.56 -22.35 8.09
CA TYR A 87 -16.74 -21.25 8.62
C TYR A 87 -17.12 -19.89 8.03
N GLY A 88 -17.69 -19.89 6.82
CA GLY A 88 -18.01 -18.69 6.07
C GLY A 88 -17.13 -18.55 4.83
N PRO A 89 -17.62 -17.84 3.81
CA PRO A 89 -16.96 -17.79 2.51
C PRO A 89 -15.64 -16.99 2.53
N ASP A 90 -15.46 -16.09 3.49
CA ASP A 90 -14.24 -15.31 3.68
C ASP A 90 -13.02 -16.13 4.16
N ARG A 91 -13.20 -17.43 4.42
CA ARG A 91 -12.11 -18.40 4.65
C ARG A 91 -11.61 -19.08 3.37
N ASN A 92 -12.23 -18.81 2.22
CA ASN A 92 -11.71 -19.16 0.89
C ASN A 92 -10.99 -17.93 0.31
N VAL A 93 -9.68 -18.00 0.14
CA VAL A 93 -8.84 -16.84 -0.18
C VAL A 93 -8.17 -16.99 -1.54
N GLY A 94 -8.07 -15.90 -2.30
CA GLY A 94 -7.35 -15.85 -3.57
C GLY A 94 -6.15 -14.91 -3.55
N PHE A 95 -5.01 -15.36 -4.06
CA PHE A 95 -3.82 -14.55 -4.29
C PHE A 95 -3.39 -14.58 -5.76
N SER A 96 -3.46 -13.44 -6.42
CA SER A 96 -2.91 -13.23 -7.76
C SER A 96 -2.50 -11.76 -7.93
N PRO A 97 -1.24 -11.48 -8.31
CA PRO A 97 -0.72 -10.11 -8.34
C PRO A 97 -0.87 -9.46 -9.71
N ILE A 98 -0.71 -8.14 -9.80
CA ILE A 98 -0.39 -7.41 -11.04
C ILE A 98 -1.36 -7.76 -12.19
N PRO A 99 -2.60 -7.28 -12.19
CA PRO A 99 -3.56 -7.63 -13.25
C PRO A 99 -3.14 -7.07 -14.62
N ALA A 100 -2.36 -5.98 -14.68
CA ALA A 100 -1.99 -5.33 -15.94
C ALA A 100 -1.13 -6.21 -16.87
N MET A 101 -0.42 -7.23 -16.35
CA MET A 101 0.37 -8.14 -17.20
C MET A 101 -0.46 -9.21 -17.94
N SER A 102 -1.69 -9.49 -17.47
CA SER A 102 -2.60 -10.48 -18.08
C SER A 102 -3.99 -10.35 -17.45
N MET A 103 -4.77 -9.39 -17.95
CA MET A 103 -5.98 -8.86 -17.31
C MET A 103 -7.06 -9.92 -17.08
N LEU A 104 -7.37 -10.73 -18.08
CA LEU A 104 -8.39 -11.77 -18.00
C LEU A 104 -7.93 -12.96 -17.16
N SER A 105 -6.66 -13.32 -17.21
CA SER A 105 -6.12 -14.38 -16.37
C SER A 105 -6.20 -14.02 -14.87
N HIS A 106 -5.98 -12.75 -14.51
CA HIS A 106 -6.26 -12.29 -13.15
C HIS A 106 -7.77 -12.32 -12.88
N ALA A 107 -8.57 -11.73 -13.77
CA ALA A 107 -10.01 -11.59 -13.59
C ALA A 107 -10.71 -12.94 -13.42
N ALA A 108 -10.23 -14.00 -14.06
CA ALA A 108 -10.79 -15.36 -13.98
C ALA A 108 -10.96 -15.84 -12.53
N GLY A 109 -9.86 -15.87 -11.78
CA GLY A 109 -9.87 -16.30 -10.38
C GLY A 109 -10.49 -15.26 -9.47
N SER A 110 -10.20 -13.98 -9.70
CA SER A 110 -10.78 -12.88 -8.92
C SER A 110 -12.30 -12.91 -8.95
N ARG A 111 -12.89 -13.06 -10.14
CA ARG A 111 -14.34 -13.12 -10.33
C ARG A 111 -14.94 -14.35 -9.65
N PHE A 112 -14.29 -15.50 -9.79
CA PHE A 112 -14.71 -16.73 -9.10
C PHE A 112 -14.71 -16.54 -7.58
N MET A 113 -13.63 -16.00 -7.01
CA MET A 113 -13.52 -15.75 -5.57
C MET A 113 -14.61 -14.79 -5.10
N GLN A 114 -14.81 -13.67 -5.80
CA GLN A 114 -15.85 -12.70 -5.43
C GLN A 114 -17.23 -13.35 -5.42
N LEU A 115 -17.63 -14.04 -6.50
CA LEU A 115 -18.94 -14.73 -6.59
C LEU A 115 -19.13 -15.80 -5.51
N MET A 116 -18.05 -16.47 -5.08
CA MET A 116 -18.06 -17.41 -3.97
C MET A 116 -18.06 -16.76 -2.58
N GLY A 117 -17.93 -15.42 -2.50
CA GLY A 117 -17.85 -14.65 -1.26
C GLY A 117 -16.45 -14.67 -0.61
N GLY A 118 -15.40 -15.06 -1.32
CA GLY A 118 -14.03 -15.11 -0.82
C GLY A 118 -13.22 -13.84 -1.13
N PRO A 119 -12.32 -13.40 -0.23
CA PRO A 119 -11.50 -12.22 -0.45
C PRO A 119 -10.39 -12.44 -1.48
N MET A 120 -10.09 -11.36 -2.20
CA MET A 120 -8.88 -11.22 -3.01
C MET A 120 -7.81 -10.46 -2.21
N LEU A 121 -6.64 -11.06 -2.10
CA LEU A 121 -5.47 -10.44 -1.47
C LEU A 121 -4.82 -9.44 -2.44
N SER A 122 -4.43 -8.28 -1.92
CA SER A 122 -3.64 -7.29 -2.65
C SER A 122 -2.20 -7.76 -2.88
N PHE A 123 -1.48 -7.01 -3.71
CA PHE A 123 -0.10 -7.33 -4.08
C PHE A 123 0.84 -6.12 -4.01
N TYR A 124 0.37 -4.91 -4.28
CA TYR A 124 1.24 -3.75 -4.49
C TYR A 124 1.90 -3.28 -3.18
N ASP A 125 1.12 -3.19 -2.11
CA ASP A 125 1.59 -3.03 -0.73
C ASP A 125 2.43 -4.24 -0.28
N TRP A 126 1.97 -5.46 -0.54
CA TRP A 126 2.66 -6.68 -0.14
C TRP A 126 4.05 -6.82 -0.77
N TYR A 127 4.21 -6.38 -2.02
CA TYR A 127 5.49 -6.43 -2.73
C TYR A 127 6.43 -5.29 -2.33
N ALA A 128 5.97 -4.37 -1.48
CA ALA A 128 6.62 -3.09 -1.20
C ALA A 128 6.86 -2.29 -2.49
N ASP A 129 5.96 -2.44 -3.46
CA ASP A 129 5.99 -1.71 -4.72
C ASP A 129 5.16 -0.42 -4.62
N LEU A 130 4.09 -0.43 -3.81
CA LEU A 130 3.39 0.78 -3.36
C LEU A 130 4.38 1.71 -2.65
N PRO A 131 4.57 2.96 -3.10
CA PRO A 131 5.25 3.97 -2.32
C PRO A 131 4.22 4.70 -1.45
N PRO A 132 4.16 4.48 -0.11
CA PRO A 132 3.15 5.12 0.74
C PRO A 132 3.20 6.66 0.68
N ALA A 133 4.35 7.22 0.32
CA ALA A 133 4.52 8.65 0.04
C ALA A 133 3.60 9.19 -1.06
N SER A 134 3.22 8.38 -2.06
CA SER A 134 2.32 8.84 -3.15
C SER A 134 0.90 9.11 -2.61
N PRO A 135 0.22 8.18 -1.91
CA PRO A 135 -1.03 8.48 -1.24
C PRO A 135 -0.93 9.62 -0.22
N GLN A 136 0.19 9.73 0.51
CA GLN A 136 0.39 10.79 1.51
C GLN A 136 0.47 12.20 0.88
N ILE A 137 1.10 12.34 -0.30
CA ILE A 137 1.28 13.65 -0.95
C ILE A 137 0.13 13.99 -1.90
N TRP A 138 -0.33 13.03 -2.70
CA TRP A 138 -1.26 13.29 -3.80
C TRP A 138 -2.64 12.65 -3.64
N GLY A 139 -2.84 11.78 -2.64
CA GLY A 139 -4.05 10.97 -2.57
C GLY A 139 -4.20 10.02 -3.76
N ASP A 140 -3.08 9.58 -4.35
CA ASP A 140 -3.08 8.67 -5.49
C ASP A 140 -2.21 7.43 -5.21
N GLN A 141 -2.63 6.27 -5.71
CA GLN A 141 -1.88 5.02 -5.53
C GLN A 141 -0.48 5.12 -6.14
N THR A 142 -0.41 5.42 -7.44
CA THR A 142 0.80 5.67 -8.23
C THR A 142 0.35 6.16 -9.62
N ASP A 143 0.87 7.31 -10.06
CA ASP A 143 0.77 7.76 -11.44
C ASP A 143 2.08 8.43 -11.88
N VAL A 144 2.69 7.90 -12.93
CA VAL A 144 4.05 8.24 -13.38
C VAL A 144 4.11 8.51 -14.88
N PRO A 145 5.08 9.32 -15.34
CA PRO A 145 5.30 9.54 -16.78
C PRO A 145 5.64 8.23 -17.50
N GLU A 146 5.32 8.15 -18.79
CA GLU A 146 5.79 7.06 -19.66
C GLU A 146 7.30 7.20 -19.95
N SER A 147 7.97 6.13 -20.40
CA SER A 147 9.41 6.17 -20.67
C SER A 147 9.79 7.11 -21.81
N SER A 148 8.88 7.32 -22.77
CA SER A 148 9.10 8.27 -23.86
C SER A 148 9.22 9.72 -23.37
N ASP A 149 8.61 10.05 -22.23
CA ASP A 149 8.68 11.39 -21.64
C ASP A 149 10.03 11.66 -20.97
N TRP A 150 10.83 10.63 -20.66
CA TRP A 150 12.23 10.80 -20.24
C TRP A 150 13.02 11.59 -21.30
N TYR A 151 12.69 11.40 -22.58
CA TYR A 151 13.33 12.10 -23.70
C TYR A 151 13.02 13.62 -23.71
N ASN A 152 11.99 14.07 -23.00
CA ASN A 152 11.65 15.48 -22.86
C ASN A 152 12.42 16.17 -21.73
N SER A 153 13.06 15.40 -20.84
CA SER A 153 13.78 15.94 -19.69
C SER A 153 15.05 16.69 -20.06
N GLY A 154 15.38 17.75 -19.32
CA GLY A 154 16.66 18.47 -19.39
C GLY A 154 17.71 17.96 -18.40
N TYR A 155 17.27 17.32 -17.31
CA TYR A 155 18.15 16.77 -16.28
C TYR A 155 17.49 15.55 -15.62
N ILE A 156 18.19 14.41 -15.58
CA ILE A 156 17.66 13.17 -15.01
C ILE A 156 18.55 12.68 -13.87
N MET A 157 17.95 12.32 -12.74
CA MET A 157 18.60 11.52 -11.71
C MET A 157 17.99 10.11 -11.70
N THR A 158 18.81 9.07 -11.81
CA THR A 158 18.41 7.68 -11.55
C THR A 158 18.75 7.34 -10.10
N TRP A 159 17.74 7.18 -9.25
CA TRP A 159 17.93 7.08 -7.80
C TRP A 159 17.35 5.77 -7.27
N GLY A 160 18.21 4.84 -6.84
CA GLY A 160 17.76 3.49 -6.44
C GLY A 160 17.07 2.71 -7.56
N SER A 161 17.33 3.07 -8.82
CA SER A 161 16.70 2.50 -10.02
C SER A 161 17.75 2.05 -11.04
N ASN A 162 17.91 0.74 -11.20
CA ASN A 162 18.87 0.15 -12.13
C ASN A 162 18.25 -0.04 -13.53
N VAL A 163 18.01 1.07 -14.23
CA VAL A 163 17.23 1.15 -15.48
C VAL A 163 17.64 0.10 -16.54
N PRO A 164 18.92 -0.10 -16.90
CA PRO A 164 19.29 -1.08 -17.92
C PRO A 164 18.91 -2.53 -17.56
N MET A 165 18.98 -2.87 -16.28
CA MET A 165 18.69 -4.21 -15.78
C MET A 165 17.19 -4.44 -15.59
N THR A 166 16.47 -3.50 -14.98
CA THR A 166 15.09 -3.68 -14.54
C THR A 166 14.06 -3.08 -15.50
N ARG A 167 14.47 -2.14 -16.36
CA ARG A 167 13.66 -1.45 -17.40
C ARG A 167 14.34 -1.60 -18.76
N THR A 168 14.91 -2.78 -19.01
CA THR A 168 15.67 -3.09 -20.23
C THR A 168 15.01 -2.64 -21.54
N PRO A 169 13.70 -2.86 -21.80
CA PRO A 169 13.10 -2.43 -23.06
C PRO A 169 13.02 -0.91 -23.23
N ASP A 170 13.02 -0.14 -22.14
CA ASP A 170 12.88 1.31 -22.12
C ASP A 170 14.21 2.05 -21.94
N ALA A 171 15.28 1.33 -21.58
CA ALA A 171 16.58 1.90 -21.27
C ALA A 171 17.21 2.72 -22.42
N HIS A 172 16.77 2.49 -23.66
CA HIS A 172 17.21 3.28 -24.80
C HIS A 172 16.84 4.76 -24.67
N PHE A 173 15.66 5.10 -24.11
CA PHE A 173 15.26 6.49 -23.92
C PHE A 173 16.23 7.25 -23.00
N LEU A 174 16.69 6.61 -21.92
CA LEU A 174 17.71 7.17 -21.02
C LEU A 174 19.06 7.33 -21.74
N ALA A 175 19.46 6.37 -22.56
CA ALA A 175 20.72 6.45 -23.29
C ALA A 175 20.69 7.52 -24.41
N GLU A 176 19.57 7.61 -25.13
CA GLU A 176 19.39 8.48 -26.29
C GLU A 176 19.19 9.94 -25.89
N VAL A 177 18.47 10.21 -24.79
CA VAL A 177 18.24 11.58 -24.34
C VAL A 177 19.55 12.29 -23.98
N ARG A 178 20.60 11.55 -23.59
CA ARG A 178 21.94 12.11 -23.37
C ARG A 178 22.53 12.74 -24.63
N TYR A 179 22.23 12.20 -25.82
CA TYR A 179 22.64 12.80 -27.09
C TYR A 179 21.90 14.11 -27.41
N LYS A 180 20.76 14.35 -26.75
CA LYS A 180 20.03 15.64 -26.77
C LYS A 180 20.65 16.68 -25.83
N GLY A 181 21.70 16.32 -25.07
CA GLY A 181 22.38 17.19 -24.12
C GLY A 181 21.87 17.08 -22.68
N THR A 182 20.97 16.14 -22.39
CA THR A 182 20.46 15.90 -21.03
C THR A 182 21.53 15.26 -20.16
N LYS A 183 21.86 15.90 -19.04
CA LYS A 183 22.76 15.33 -18.03
C LYS A 183 22.03 14.24 -17.23
N VAL A 184 22.74 13.15 -16.96
CA VAL A 184 22.24 12.02 -16.16
C VAL A 184 23.12 11.80 -14.93
N VAL A 185 22.52 11.75 -13.75
CA VAL A 185 23.19 11.40 -12.50
C VAL A 185 22.68 10.05 -12.01
N SER A 186 23.58 9.20 -11.52
CA SER A 186 23.22 7.93 -10.88
C SER A 186 23.46 8.00 -9.38
N VAL A 187 22.43 7.73 -8.59
CA VAL A 187 22.50 7.62 -7.14
C VAL A 187 22.26 6.16 -6.76
N SER A 188 23.35 5.48 -6.40
CA SER A 188 23.36 4.05 -6.08
C SER A 188 24.56 3.70 -5.21
N PRO A 189 24.42 2.83 -4.19
CA PRO A 189 25.54 2.46 -3.31
C PRO A 189 26.67 1.75 -4.06
N ASP A 190 26.32 0.85 -4.97
CA ASP A 190 27.22 0.10 -5.84
C ASP A 190 27.33 0.74 -7.24
N PHE A 191 28.34 0.29 -8.00
CA PHE A 191 28.51 0.67 -9.41
C PHE A 191 27.52 -0.13 -10.28
N ALA A 192 26.25 0.25 -10.20
CA ALA A 192 25.14 -0.41 -10.89
C ALA A 192 25.22 -0.25 -12.41
N GLU A 193 24.45 -1.02 -13.17
CA GLU A 193 24.44 -0.91 -14.64
C GLU A 193 23.97 0.48 -15.11
N SER A 194 23.04 1.12 -14.39
CA SER A 194 22.60 2.50 -14.67
C SER A 194 23.74 3.52 -14.56
N THR A 195 24.70 3.31 -13.66
CA THR A 195 25.86 4.18 -13.46
C THR A 195 26.74 4.28 -14.70
N LYS A 196 26.81 3.24 -15.53
CA LYS A 196 27.52 3.26 -16.82
C LYS A 196 26.98 4.31 -17.79
N PHE A 197 25.72 4.69 -17.65
CA PHE A 197 25.03 5.67 -18.49
C PHE A 197 24.94 7.06 -17.85
N ALA A 198 25.52 7.24 -16.66
CA ALA A 198 25.51 8.52 -15.96
C ALA A 198 26.79 9.32 -16.23
N ASP A 199 26.66 10.64 -16.16
CA ASP A 199 27.76 11.60 -16.24
C ASP A 199 28.39 11.83 -14.86
N ASP A 200 27.62 11.66 -13.78
CA ASP A 200 28.07 11.64 -12.39
C ASP A 200 27.52 10.41 -11.64
N TRP A 201 28.31 9.86 -10.73
CA TRP A 201 27.91 8.79 -9.82
C TRP A 201 28.02 9.24 -8.36
N ILE A 202 26.89 9.17 -7.66
CA ILE A 202 26.79 9.37 -6.22
C ILE A 202 26.71 8.00 -5.53
N SER A 203 27.82 7.57 -4.93
CA SER A 203 27.91 6.36 -4.11
C SER A 203 27.44 6.65 -2.68
N VAL A 204 26.13 6.61 -2.50
CA VAL A 204 25.46 6.86 -1.21
C VAL A 204 25.49 5.59 -0.33
N LYS A 205 25.69 5.73 0.98
CA LYS A 205 25.46 4.64 1.93
C LYS A 205 24.00 4.18 1.83
N GLN A 206 23.77 2.90 1.57
CA GLN A 206 22.43 2.36 1.34
C GLN A 206 21.50 2.62 2.54
N GLY A 207 20.29 3.13 2.29
CA GLY A 207 19.31 3.45 3.32
C GLY A 207 19.44 4.85 3.93
N THR A 208 20.49 5.60 3.55
CA THR A 208 20.70 6.99 4.01
C THR A 208 20.30 8.04 2.97
N ASP A 209 19.64 7.62 1.89
CA ASP A 209 19.19 8.45 0.78
C ASP A 209 18.33 9.65 1.22
N GLY A 210 17.55 9.50 2.29
CA GLY A 210 16.76 10.59 2.85
C GLY A 210 17.62 11.75 3.36
N ALA A 211 18.78 11.46 3.98
CA ALA A 211 19.72 12.49 4.43
C ALA A 211 20.33 13.25 3.24
N LEU A 212 20.66 12.52 2.17
CA LEU A 212 21.17 13.08 0.92
C LEU A 212 20.17 14.06 0.29
N ALA A 213 18.91 13.63 0.15
CA ALA A 213 17.85 14.43 -0.44
C ALA A 213 17.49 15.63 0.44
N MET A 214 17.47 15.50 1.76
CA MET A 214 17.29 16.63 2.68
C MET A 214 18.35 17.72 2.48
N ALA A 215 19.62 17.35 2.30
CA ALA A 215 20.68 18.32 2.05
C ALA A 215 20.59 19.00 0.67
N MET A 216 20.16 18.26 -0.36
CA MET A 216 19.85 18.86 -1.65
C MET A 216 18.69 19.87 -1.53
N GLY A 217 17.63 19.50 -0.82
CA GLY A 217 16.48 20.38 -0.57
C GLY A 217 16.87 21.63 0.21
N HIS A 218 17.76 21.51 1.21
CA HIS A 218 18.31 22.66 1.95
C HIS A 218 18.99 23.67 1.01
N VAL A 219 19.86 23.21 0.11
CA VAL A 219 20.53 24.08 -0.89
C VAL A 219 19.50 24.76 -1.79
N ILE A 220 18.52 24.01 -2.29
CA ILE A 220 17.46 24.55 -3.18
C ILE A 220 16.65 25.63 -2.45
N LEU A 221 16.22 25.37 -1.22
CA LEU A 221 15.44 26.31 -0.43
C LEU A 221 16.25 27.56 -0.05
N GLN A 222 17.51 27.41 0.36
CA GLN A 222 18.35 28.55 0.69
C GLN A 222 18.56 29.44 -0.54
N GLU A 223 19.00 28.88 -1.67
CA GLU A 223 19.43 29.69 -2.81
C GLU A 223 18.27 30.18 -3.69
N PHE A 224 17.22 29.38 -3.88
CA PHE A 224 16.17 29.65 -4.88
C PHE A 224 14.83 30.10 -4.27
N TYR A 225 14.69 30.08 -2.94
CA TYR A 225 13.51 30.55 -2.21
C TYR A 225 13.81 31.66 -1.20
N VAL A 226 15.01 31.70 -0.61
CA VAL A 226 15.38 32.73 0.38
C VAL A 226 16.33 33.76 -0.21
N ASP A 227 17.51 33.36 -0.67
CA ASP A 227 18.53 34.27 -1.18
C ASP A 227 18.11 34.92 -2.50
N ASN A 228 17.50 34.13 -3.39
CA ASN A 228 16.93 34.59 -4.64
C ASN A 228 15.58 33.92 -4.91
N GLN A 229 14.48 34.62 -4.70
CA GLN A 229 13.14 34.11 -4.95
C GLN A 229 12.88 33.91 -6.45
N VAL A 230 13.00 32.68 -6.93
CA VAL A 230 12.67 32.35 -8.32
C VAL A 230 11.16 32.43 -8.54
N GLU A 231 10.74 33.26 -9.49
CA GLU A 231 9.33 33.50 -9.79
C GLU A 231 8.58 32.22 -10.17
N TYR A 232 9.17 31.38 -11.03
CA TYR A 232 8.55 30.12 -11.45
C TYR A 232 8.30 29.17 -10.27
N PHE A 233 9.29 28.95 -9.40
CA PHE A 233 9.16 28.10 -8.21
C PHE A 233 8.16 28.68 -7.20
N THR A 234 8.19 29.98 -6.97
CA THR A 234 7.27 30.68 -6.05
C THR A 234 5.83 30.56 -6.52
N LYS A 235 5.58 30.77 -7.82
CA LYS A 235 4.25 30.63 -8.42
C LYS A 235 3.74 29.19 -8.35
N TYR A 236 4.61 28.22 -8.64
CA TYR A 236 4.29 26.80 -8.51
C TYR A 236 3.90 26.46 -7.07
N ALA A 237 4.74 26.83 -6.09
CA ALA A 237 4.50 26.57 -4.68
C ALA A 237 3.19 27.17 -4.17
N LYS A 238 2.88 28.42 -4.55
CA LYS A 238 1.63 29.08 -4.17
C LYS A 238 0.38 28.35 -4.67
N GLN A 239 0.44 27.71 -5.83
CA GLN A 239 -0.73 27.15 -6.49
C GLN A 239 -0.90 25.63 -6.30
N TYR A 240 0.21 24.89 -6.26
CA TYR A 240 0.19 23.42 -6.39
C TYR A 240 0.70 22.68 -5.16
N THR A 241 0.99 23.39 -4.07
CA THR A 241 1.46 22.79 -2.81
C THR A 241 0.63 23.29 -1.64
N ASP A 242 0.76 22.61 -0.51
CA ASP A 242 0.15 23.01 0.75
C ASP A 242 0.94 24.10 1.51
N PHE A 243 2.07 24.57 0.96
CA PHE A 243 2.92 25.61 1.55
C PHE A 243 2.18 26.84 2.10
N PRO A 244 1.16 27.42 1.42
CA PRO A 244 0.47 28.61 1.91
C PRO A 244 -0.53 28.35 3.06
N PHE A 245 -0.87 27.09 3.34
CA PHE A 245 -1.88 26.79 4.36
C PHE A 245 -1.33 26.95 5.77
N PHE A 246 -2.22 27.34 6.69
CA PHE A 246 -1.89 27.51 8.09
C PHE A 246 -1.98 26.22 8.89
N VAL A 247 -1.02 26.04 9.81
CA VAL A 247 -0.98 24.99 10.82
C VAL A 247 -1.06 25.65 12.19
N THR A 248 -1.87 25.08 13.08
CA THR A 248 -1.97 25.49 14.49
C THR A 248 -0.74 25.03 15.27
N LEU A 249 -0.37 25.79 16.29
CA LEU A 249 0.75 25.50 17.16
C LEU A 249 0.24 25.21 18.57
N LYS A 250 0.57 24.02 19.08
CA LYS A 250 0.26 23.62 20.45
C LYS A 250 1.41 23.98 21.38
N GLN A 251 1.11 24.68 22.47
CA GLN A 251 2.10 25.03 23.47
C GLN A 251 2.56 23.79 24.26
N LYS A 252 3.87 23.62 24.40
CA LYS A 252 4.52 22.54 25.16
C LYS A 252 5.66 23.12 26.00
N GLY A 253 5.36 23.43 27.26
CA GLY A 253 6.26 24.23 28.11
C GLY A 253 6.37 25.66 27.57
N ASP A 254 7.60 26.14 27.42
CA ASP A 254 7.90 27.49 26.89
C ASP A 254 8.07 27.51 25.35
N GLN A 255 7.80 26.39 24.67
CA GLN A 255 7.99 26.21 23.22
C GLN A 255 6.70 25.70 22.56
N PHE A 256 6.73 25.57 21.24
CA PHE A 256 5.59 25.12 20.43
C PHE A 256 5.88 23.81 19.68
N VAL A 257 4.82 23.09 19.34
CA VAL A 257 4.84 21.93 18.44
C VAL A 257 3.78 22.16 17.37
N ALA A 258 4.06 21.79 16.12
CA ALA A 258 3.07 21.78 15.06
C ALA A 258 1.94 20.79 15.39
N ASP A 259 0.69 21.20 15.18
CA ASP A 259 -0.49 20.40 15.46
C ASP A 259 -1.21 20.06 14.13
N ARG A 260 -2.42 20.58 13.90
CA ARG A 260 -3.22 20.31 12.69
C ARG A 260 -3.33 21.54 11.82
N PHE A 261 -3.87 21.40 10.62
CA PHE A 261 -4.26 22.57 9.83
C PHE A 261 -5.27 23.44 10.59
N LEU A 262 -5.19 24.76 10.39
CA LEU A 262 -6.24 25.70 10.73
C LEU A 262 -7.33 25.58 9.66
N ASN A 263 -8.55 25.26 10.09
CA ASN A 263 -9.69 25.01 9.21
C ASN A 263 -10.70 26.16 9.25
N ALA A 264 -11.55 26.26 8.23
CA ALA A 264 -12.55 27.31 8.09
C ALA A 264 -13.49 27.40 9.31
N THR A 265 -13.85 26.25 9.90
CA THR A 265 -14.67 26.19 11.12
C THR A 265 -14.01 26.83 12.34
N ASP A 266 -12.68 26.74 12.46
CA ASP A 266 -11.98 27.25 13.64
C ASP A 266 -12.11 28.78 13.77
N ILE A 267 -12.16 29.46 12.62
CA ILE A 267 -12.24 30.92 12.52
C ILE A 267 -13.65 31.42 12.18
N GLY A 268 -14.67 30.56 12.36
CA GLY A 268 -16.07 30.93 12.17
C GLY A 268 -16.47 31.27 10.73
N ARG A 269 -15.74 30.78 9.72
CA ARG A 269 -16.13 30.97 8.31
C ARG A 269 -17.28 30.04 7.95
N GLU A 270 -18.40 30.60 7.53
CA GLU A 270 -19.59 29.85 7.10
C GLU A 270 -19.37 29.18 5.73
N THR A 271 -18.87 27.95 5.75
CA THR A 271 -18.74 27.08 4.56
C THR A 271 -19.14 25.64 4.90
N LYS A 272 -19.73 24.93 3.93
CA LYS A 272 -20.08 23.52 4.12
C LYS A 272 -18.82 22.68 4.31
N LEU A 273 -18.90 21.70 5.22
CA LEU A 273 -17.78 20.80 5.54
C LEU A 273 -16.51 21.58 5.90
N GLY A 274 -16.64 22.74 6.56
CA GLY A 274 -15.52 23.64 6.83
C GLY A 274 -14.41 23.00 7.69
N GLU A 275 -14.74 21.96 8.45
CA GLU A 275 -13.79 21.13 9.21
C GLU A 275 -12.84 20.31 8.30
N TRP A 276 -13.11 20.26 6.99
CA TRP A 276 -12.28 19.64 5.94
C TRP A 276 -11.67 20.66 4.97
N LYS A 277 -11.79 21.96 5.28
CA LYS A 277 -11.31 23.06 4.43
C LYS A 277 -10.25 23.89 5.17
N PRO A 278 -8.96 23.55 5.04
CA PRO A 278 -7.88 24.36 5.60
C PRO A 278 -7.85 25.75 4.97
N VAL A 279 -7.33 26.74 5.69
CA VAL A 279 -7.29 28.15 5.24
C VAL A 279 -5.87 28.65 4.97
N LEU A 280 -5.77 29.68 4.13
CA LEU A 280 -4.54 30.40 3.80
C LEU A 280 -4.76 31.92 3.90
N TRP A 281 -3.69 32.71 3.77
CA TRP A 281 -3.77 34.18 3.79
C TRP A 281 -3.79 34.72 2.36
N ASN A 282 -4.78 35.57 2.05
CA ASN A 282 -4.89 36.22 0.75
C ASN A 282 -4.28 37.63 0.82
N ASP A 283 -3.20 37.86 0.08
CA ASP A 283 -2.55 39.16 0.02
C ASP A 283 -3.36 40.25 -0.68
N ASN A 284 -4.34 39.90 -1.50
CA ASN A 284 -5.21 40.88 -2.14
C ASN A 284 -6.19 41.51 -1.15
N THR A 285 -6.78 40.70 -0.27
CA THR A 285 -7.80 41.12 0.70
C THR A 285 -7.22 41.43 2.07
N LYS A 286 -6.00 40.96 2.36
CA LYS A 286 -5.36 41.02 3.69
C LYS A 286 -6.21 40.31 4.76
N ASP A 287 -6.77 39.16 4.41
CA ASP A 287 -7.57 38.32 5.29
C ASP A 287 -7.39 36.83 4.96
N PHE A 288 -7.90 35.96 5.83
CA PHE A 288 -8.00 34.53 5.57
C PHE A 288 -8.95 34.23 4.41
N ALA A 289 -8.57 33.23 3.62
CA ALA A 289 -9.37 32.72 2.53
C ALA A 289 -9.47 31.19 2.59
N THR A 290 -10.59 30.66 2.11
CA THR A 290 -10.79 29.23 1.88
C THR A 290 -10.68 29.00 0.37
N PRO A 291 -9.55 28.48 -0.13
CA PRO A 291 -9.37 28.30 -1.56
C PRO A 291 -10.23 27.16 -2.09
N HIS A 292 -10.54 27.19 -3.39
CA HIS A 292 -11.07 26.03 -4.09
C HIS A 292 -10.14 24.80 -3.95
N GLY A 293 -10.70 23.60 -4.11
CA GLY A 293 -9.91 22.37 -4.26
C GLY A 293 -9.57 21.63 -2.97
N THR A 294 -9.94 22.15 -1.80
CA THR A 294 -9.79 21.43 -0.53
C THR A 294 -10.68 20.18 -0.46
N MET A 295 -10.40 19.27 0.48
CA MET A 295 -11.10 17.99 0.56
C MET A 295 -12.62 18.16 0.79
N GLY A 296 -13.04 19.12 1.62
CA GLY A 296 -14.46 19.43 1.79
C GLY A 296 -15.17 19.83 0.50
N SER A 297 -14.46 20.51 -0.41
CA SER A 297 -14.97 21.00 -1.71
C SER A 297 -15.36 19.87 -2.66
N ARG A 298 -14.82 18.66 -2.45
CA ARG A 298 -15.10 17.48 -3.28
C ARG A 298 -16.52 16.94 -3.06
N TRP A 299 -17.01 17.01 -1.83
CA TRP A 299 -18.25 16.34 -1.40
C TRP A 299 -19.36 17.30 -0.94
N ASP A 300 -19.11 18.61 -0.90
CA ASP A 300 -20.11 19.63 -0.57
C ASP A 300 -21.16 19.90 -1.67
N ASN A 301 -20.94 19.32 -2.87
CA ASN A 301 -21.74 19.45 -4.09
C ASN A 301 -21.79 20.88 -4.68
N GLU A 302 -20.79 21.72 -4.40
CA GLU A 302 -20.74 23.11 -4.89
C GLU A 302 -19.90 23.31 -6.16
N LYS A 303 -19.30 22.24 -6.68
CA LYS A 303 -18.44 22.24 -7.90
C LYS A 303 -17.19 23.12 -7.77
N LYS A 304 -16.68 23.29 -6.55
CA LYS A 304 -15.47 24.07 -6.22
C LYS A 304 -14.22 23.20 -6.03
N TRP A 305 -14.30 21.91 -6.34
CA TRP A 305 -13.13 21.02 -6.34
C TRP A 305 -12.27 21.23 -7.60
N ASN A 306 -11.41 22.26 -7.55
CA ASN A 306 -10.43 22.60 -8.58
C ASN A 306 -9.32 23.49 -8.00
N LEU A 307 -8.17 23.60 -8.67
CA LEU A 307 -7.00 24.37 -8.19
C LEU A 307 -6.99 25.83 -8.67
N ARG A 308 -8.16 26.47 -8.78
CA ARG A 308 -8.23 27.91 -9.07
C ARG A 308 -8.01 28.68 -7.78
N LEU A 309 -7.20 29.74 -7.84
CA LEU A 309 -6.94 30.63 -6.70
C LEU A 309 -8.09 31.63 -6.55
N GLU A 310 -9.25 31.11 -6.15
CA GLU A 310 -10.49 31.83 -5.88
C GLU A 310 -10.98 31.43 -4.47
N ASP A 311 -11.47 32.41 -3.70
CA ASP A 311 -12.09 32.12 -2.40
C ASP A 311 -13.46 31.49 -2.61
N GLU A 312 -13.72 30.36 -1.95
CA GLU A 312 -14.97 29.62 -2.10
C GLU A 312 -16.20 30.40 -1.66
N GLN A 313 -16.07 31.31 -0.71
CA GLN A 313 -17.17 32.07 -0.15
C GLN A 313 -17.41 33.36 -0.93
N THR A 314 -16.35 34.12 -1.24
CA THR A 314 -16.46 35.46 -1.84
C THR A 314 -16.29 35.44 -3.36
N GLY A 315 -15.64 34.43 -3.92
CA GLY A 315 -15.26 34.37 -5.34
C GLY A 315 -14.12 35.32 -5.72
N GLU A 316 -13.49 35.99 -4.73
CA GLU A 316 -12.37 36.89 -4.98
C GLU A 316 -11.10 36.11 -5.34
N THR A 317 -10.26 36.72 -6.19
CA THR A 317 -8.96 36.13 -6.53
C THR A 317 -8.04 36.12 -5.31
N ILE A 318 -7.39 34.98 -5.09
CA ILE A 318 -6.43 34.76 -4.02
C ILE A 318 -5.01 34.98 -4.57
N ASP A 319 -4.22 35.79 -3.87
CA ASP A 319 -2.76 35.73 -3.93
C ASP A 319 -2.24 35.09 -2.62
N PRO A 320 -1.90 33.78 -2.63
CA PRO A 320 -1.51 33.10 -1.41
C PRO A 320 -0.20 33.63 -0.86
N ARG A 321 -0.17 33.96 0.43
CA ARG A 321 1.08 34.25 1.15
C ARG A 321 1.76 32.93 1.51
N LEU A 322 3.05 32.79 1.16
CA LEU A 322 3.86 31.63 1.57
C LEU A 322 4.36 31.77 3.01
N SER A 323 4.93 32.91 3.36
CA SER A 323 5.58 33.11 4.66
C SER A 323 4.94 34.23 5.47
N LEU A 324 4.88 34.03 6.79
CA LEU A 324 4.54 35.08 7.75
C LEU A 324 5.66 36.08 8.02
N LEU A 325 6.90 35.82 7.60
CA LEU A 325 8.02 36.73 7.86
C LEU A 325 7.78 38.12 7.25
N GLY A 326 7.89 39.15 8.08
CA GLY A 326 7.51 40.54 7.81
C GLY A 326 6.07 40.91 8.19
N MET A 327 5.25 39.97 8.67
CA MET A 327 3.88 40.19 9.13
C MET A 327 3.48 39.34 10.37
N GLU A 328 4.46 38.68 10.97
CA GLU A 328 4.33 37.93 12.21
C GLU A 328 4.03 38.84 13.40
N ASP A 329 3.34 38.30 14.39
CA ASP A 329 3.12 38.99 15.66
C ASP A 329 4.30 38.74 16.62
N SER A 330 4.94 37.58 16.51
CA SER A 330 6.18 37.22 17.21
C SER A 330 6.97 36.15 16.44
N VAL A 331 8.20 35.91 16.88
CA VAL A 331 9.04 34.79 16.45
C VAL A 331 9.16 33.84 17.64
N GLU A 332 8.80 32.58 17.44
CA GLU A 332 8.74 31.58 18.50
C GLU A 332 9.63 30.38 18.16
N ILE A 333 9.91 29.57 19.19
CA ILE A 333 10.67 28.32 19.03
C ILE A 333 9.68 27.16 18.84
N VAL A 334 9.86 26.41 17.76
CA VAL A 334 9.17 25.16 17.49
C VAL A 334 10.10 23.96 17.69
N GLN A 335 9.57 22.92 18.32
CA GLN A 335 10.20 21.63 18.48
C GLN A 335 9.91 20.75 17.25
N ILE A 336 10.97 20.20 16.65
CA ILE A 336 10.89 19.30 15.49
C ILE A 336 11.57 17.98 15.86
N PRO A 337 10.92 16.81 15.62
CA PRO A 337 11.54 15.53 15.95
C PRO A 337 12.70 15.25 15.00
N TYR A 338 13.80 14.73 15.55
CA TYR A 338 14.95 14.30 14.78
C TYR A 338 15.34 12.88 15.16
N PHE A 339 15.49 12.04 14.14
CA PHE A 339 15.80 10.63 14.28
C PHE A 339 17.19 10.38 13.69
N SER A 340 18.01 9.64 14.42
CA SER A 340 19.34 9.26 13.99
C SER A 340 19.78 7.95 14.62
N ASP A 341 20.81 7.32 14.07
CA ASP A 341 21.40 6.09 14.61
C ASP A 341 21.95 6.29 16.04
N ASP A 342 22.33 7.52 16.40
CA ASP A 342 22.82 7.88 17.73
C ASP A 342 21.69 8.14 18.76
N GLY A 343 20.44 8.10 18.31
CA GLY A 343 19.24 8.29 19.13
C GLY A 343 18.29 9.36 18.59
N ASN A 344 17.08 9.38 19.16
CA ASN A 344 16.02 10.33 18.81
C ASN A 344 16.15 11.57 19.70
N THR A 345 16.19 12.76 19.08
CA THR A 345 16.31 14.05 19.77
C THR A 345 15.28 15.04 19.25
N ILE A 346 15.26 16.23 19.84
CA ILE A 346 14.37 17.33 19.45
C ILE A 346 15.24 18.46 18.93
N LEU A 347 14.94 18.95 17.73
CA LEU A 347 15.52 20.17 17.18
C LEU A 347 14.67 21.36 17.59
N GLU A 348 15.35 22.44 17.99
CA GLU A 348 14.72 23.72 18.24
C GLU A 348 14.98 24.63 17.02
N ARG A 349 13.90 25.17 16.46
CA ARG A 349 13.95 26.04 15.28
C ARG A 349 13.09 27.26 15.51
N THR A 350 13.50 28.40 14.97
CA THR A 350 12.69 29.61 15.05
C THR A 350 11.70 29.69 13.88
N ILE A 351 10.49 30.13 14.18
CA ILE A 351 9.43 30.32 13.18
C ILE A 351 8.69 31.65 13.41
N PRO A 352 8.32 32.37 12.35
CA PRO A 352 7.38 33.48 12.45
C PRO A 352 5.98 32.94 12.73
N VAL A 353 5.28 33.55 13.70
CA VAL A 353 3.93 33.12 14.09
C VAL A 353 2.94 34.27 14.11
N LYS A 354 1.67 33.93 13.94
CA LYS A 354 0.55 34.86 14.06
C LYS A 354 -0.45 34.37 15.11
N LYS A 355 -1.08 35.28 15.82
CA LYS A 355 -2.19 35.01 16.73
C LYS A 355 -3.51 35.08 15.97
N VAL A 356 -4.33 34.06 16.13
CA VAL A 356 -5.64 33.96 15.50
C VAL A 356 -6.68 33.69 16.58
N MET A 357 -7.76 34.47 16.56
CA MET A 357 -8.91 34.20 17.41
C MET A 357 -9.76 33.09 16.79
N THR A 358 -9.96 32.00 17.53
CA THR A 358 -10.84 30.89 17.17
C THR A 358 -12.02 30.82 18.13
N GLU A 359 -13.00 29.96 17.83
CA GLU A 359 -14.10 29.69 18.77
C GLU A 359 -13.62 29.11 20.11
N GLU A 360 -12.49 28.39 20.12
CA GLU A 360 -11.87 27.79 21.32
C GLU A 360 -10.91 28.76 22.05
N GLY A 361 -10.65 29.94 21.47
CA GLY A 361 -9.77 30.97 22.03
C GLY A 361 -8.66 31.42 21.08
N GLU A 362 -7.73 32.22 21.59
CA GLU A 362 -6.54 32.65 20.84
C GLU A 362 -5.59 31.46 20.64
N VAL A 363 -5.21 31.19 19.39
CA VAL A 363 -4.23 30.16 19.02
C VAL A 363 -3.08 30.79 18.23
N PHE A 364 -1.91 30.18 18.30
CA PHE A 364 -0.76 30.54 17.46
C PHE A 364 -0.79 29.71 16.18
N VAL A 365 -0.47 30.32 15.06
CA VAL A 365 -0.41 29.67 13.75
C VAL A 365 0.85 30.08 12.98
N THR A 366 1.27 29.20 12.08
CA THR A 366 2.32 29.46 11.10
C THR A 366 1.96 28.78 9.77
N THR A 367 2.69 29.01 8.69
CA THR A 367 2.43 28.32 7.42
C THR A 367 3.22 27.02 7.32
N VAL A 368 2.74 26.08 6.50
CA VAL A 368 3.51 24.88 6.13
C VAL A 368 4.86 25.25 5.53
N TYR A 369 4.92 26.33 4.75
CA TYR A 369 6.18 26.85 4.19
C TYR A 369 7.19 27.23 5.27
N ASP A 370 6.77 28.00 6.28
CA ASP A 370 7.65 28.44 7.36
C ASP A 370 8.14 27.26 8.21
N LEU A 371 7.27 26.29 8.49
CA LEU A 371 7.63 25.04 9.16
C LEU A 371 8.60 24.20 8.33
N THR A 372 8.41 24.15 7.01
CA THR A 372 9.30 23.41 6.10
C THR A 372 10.69 24.04 6.10
N LEU A 373 10.80 25.37 5.95
CA LEU A 373 12.09 26.06 6.01
C LEU A 373 12.80 25.83 7.35
N ALA A 374 12.06 25.89 8.47
CA ALA A 374 12.58 25.59 9.79
C ALA A 374 13.08 24.14 9.89
N ASN A 375 12.30 23.16 9.41
CA ASN A 375 12.67 21.75 9.39
C ASN A 375 13.96 21.51 8.61
N TYR A 376 14.11 22.08 7.41
CA TYR A 376 15.34 21.99 6.61
C TYR A 376 16.52 22.81 7.18
N GLY A 377 16.31 23.58 8.25
CA GLY A 377 17.33 24.46 8.83
C GLY A 377 17.74 25.58 7.87
N VAL A 378 16.82 26.13 7.09
CA VAL A 378 17.12 27.23 6.15
C VAL A 378 17.31 28.53 6.94
N ASN A 379 18.38 29.27 6.66
CA ASN A 379 18.70 30.49 7.38
C ASN A 379 17.95 31.69 6.80
N ARG A 380 17.15 32.34 7.65
CA ARG A 380 16.26 33.44 7.27
C ARG A 380 16.50 34.72 8.07
N GLY A 381 17.57 34.76 8.86
CA GLY A 381 17.90 35.90 9.73
C GLY A 381 17.01 36.05 10.97
N LEU A 382 16.26 35.01 11.35
CA LEU A 382 15.39 35.01 12.54
C LEU A 382 16.18 34.84 13.86
N GLY A 383 17.44 34.39 13.76
CA GLY A 383 18.27 34.00 14.90
C GLY A 383 17.88 32.62 15.44
N GLY A 384 18.79 31.94 16.15
CA GLY A 384 18.53 30.58 16.64
C GLY A 384 19.67 29.60 16.32
N GLN A 385 19.31 28.35 16.07
CA GLN A 385 20.23 27.24 15.77
C GLN A 385 20.36 26.96 14.26
N GLU A 386 20.02 27.93 13.41
CA GLU A 386 20.17 27.82 11.97
C GLU A 386 21.66 27.81 11.57
N PRO A 387 22.04 27.03 10.55
CA PRO A 387 23.40 27.04 10.01
C PRO A 387 23.75 28.41 9.41
N LYS A 388 25.02 28.79 9.52
CA LYS A 388 25.56 30.00 8.89
C LYS A 388 25.79 29.80 7.39
N ASP A 389 26.28 28.62 7.03
CA ASP A 389 26.50 28.20 5.66
C ASP A 389 26.46 26.67 5.53
N PHE A 390 26.63 26.16 4.31
CA PHE A 390 26.55 24.72 4.00
C PHE A 390 27.64 23.85 4.65
N ASN A 391 28.67 24.44 5.24
CA ASN A 391 29.76 23.73 5.91
C ASN A 391 29.50 23.48 7.40
N ASP A 392 28.48 24.13 7.98
CA ASP A 392 28.09 23.92 9.36
C ASP A 392 27.47 22.54 9.54
N ASP A 393 27.91 21.81 10.56
CA ASP A 393 27.43 20.47 10.88
C ASP A 393 26.10 20.53 11.65
N VAL A 394 25.07 21.04 10.97
CA VAL A 394 23.70 21.15 11.49
C VAL A 394 22.79 20.22 10.68
N PRO A 395 21.82 19.54 11.30
CA PRO A 395 20.90 18.64 10.59
C PRO A 395 20.39 19.21 9.27
N PHE A 396 20.46 18.36 8.24
CA PHE A 396 20.05 18.62 6.85
C PHE A 396 20.92 19.57 6.03
N THR A 397 22.08 19.99 6.52
CA THR A 397 23.08 20.68 5.69
C THR A 397 23.91 19.71 4.83
N PRO A 398 24.59 20.20 3.77
CA PRO A 398 25.56 19.41 3.02
C PRO A 398 26.71 18.83 3.86
N ALA A 399 27.19 19.54 4.89
CA ALA A 399 28.20 19.03 5.82
C ALA A 399 27.69 17.92 6.74
N TRP A 400 26.46 18.05 7.22
CA TRP A 400 25.82 17.03 8.06
C TRP A 400 25.64 15.71 7.30
N GLN A 401 25.09 15.76 6.08
CA GLN A 401 24.81 14.53 5.34
C GLN A 401 26.10 13.76 4.99
N GLU A 402 27.22 14.45 4.77
CA GLU A 402 28.49 13.85 4.33
C GLU A 402 28.97 12.77 5.31
N LYS A 403 28.71 12.96 6.60
CA LYS A 403 29.07 12.00 7.66
C LYS A 403 28.22 10.74 7.62
N MET A 404 26.95 10.87 7.25
CA MET A 404 25.98 9.77 7.24
C MET A 404 26.03 8.98 5.94
N THR A 405 26.09 9.70 4.82
CA THR A 405 25.98 9.13 3.48
C THR A 405 27.33 8.73 2.90
N GLY A 406 28.43 9.34 3.36
CA GLY A 406 29.75 9.25 2.77
C GLY A 406 29.94 10.10 1.50
N VAL A 407 28.93 10.86 1.07
CA VAL A 407 28.97 11.67 -0.16
C VAL A 407 29.48 13.07 0.13
N LYS A 408 30.47 13.51 -0.64
CA LYS A 408 31.09 14.83 -0.48
C LYS A 408 30.08 15.96 -0.65
N ARG A 409 30.07 16.90 0.30
CA ARG A 409 29.19 18.07 0.31
C ARG A 409 29.29 18.90 -0.96
N GLU A 410 30.48 19.06 -1.55
CA GLU A 410 30.67 19.86 -2.76
C GLU A 410 29.91 19.29 -3.95
N LEU A 411 29.90 17.97 -4.07
CA LEU A 411 29.14 17.28 -5.13
C LEU A 411 27.64 17.49 -4.93
N ILE A 412 27.15 17.42 -3.69
CA ILE A 412 25.73 17.59 -3.39
C ILE A 412 25.26 19.02 -3.62
N ILE A 413 26.07 20.00 -3.25
CA ILE A 413 25.82 21.41 -3.56
C ILE A 413 25.77 21.60 -5.09
N GLN A 414 26.72 21.03 -5.83
CA GLN A 414 26.76 21.11 -7.28
C GLN A 414 25.50 20.50 -7.92
N ILE A 415 25.18 19.25 -7.60
CA ILE A 415 24.05 18.53 -8.22
C ILE A 415 22.71 19.17 -7.85
N ALA A 416 22.53 19.64 -6.60
CA ALA A 416 21.32 20.37 -6.20
C ALA A 416 21.13 21.67 -7.00
N ARG A 417 22.21 22.46 -7.17
CA ARG A 417 22.20 23.68 -7.98
C ARG A 417 21.91 23.40 -9.45
N GLU A 418 22.58 22.42 -10.03
CA GLU A 418 22.36 22.04 -11.44
C GLU A 418 20.91 21.57 -11.67
N PHE A 419 20.38 20.73 -10.78
CA PHE A 419 19.02 20.20 -10.87
C PHE A 419 17.97 21.31 -10.79
N ALA A 420 18.12 22.25 -9.86
CA ALA A 420 17.25 23.42 -9.73
C ALA A 420 17.43 24.39 -10.90
N GLN A 421 18.65 24.73 -11.28
CA GLN A 421 18.91 25.66 -12.38
C GLN A 421 18.34 25.14 -13.71
N ASN A 422 18.46 23.84 -14.01
CA ASN A 422 17.82 23.27 -15.20
C ASN A 422 16.29 23.47 -15.16
N ALA A 423 15.65 23.32 -13.99
CA ALA A 423 14.22 23.56 -13.85
C ALA A 423 13.86 25.05 -14.03
N VAL A 424 14.71 25.98 -13.58
CA VAL A 424 14.55 27.41 -13.88
C VAL A 424 14.61 27.66 -15.38
N ASP A 425 15.62 27.12 -16.05
CA ASP A 425 15.88 27.38 -17.48
C ASP A 425 14.83 26.74 -18.40
N THR A 426 14.16 25.69 -17.93
CA THR A 426 13.25 24.88 -18.75
C THR A 426 11.79 24.91 -18.29
N ASN A 427 11.48 25.66 -17.23
CA ASN A 427 10.18 25.63 -16.54
C ASN A 427 9.79 24.21 -16.11
N GLY A 428 10.66 23.56 -15.32
CA GLY A 428 10.33 22.33 -14.59
C GLY A 428 10.75 21.01 -15.25
N ARG A 429 11.59 20.99 -16.29
CA ARG A 429 12.00 19.72 -16.94
C ARG A 429 13.18 19.02 -16.24
N SER A 430 13.07 18.85 -14.93
CA SER A 430 14.01 18.09 -14.09
C SER A 430 13.30 16.85 -13.54
N MET A 431 13.82 15.65 -13.79
CA MET A 431 13.15 14.38 -13.48
C MET A 431 13.99 13.49 -12.57
N ILE A 432 13.32 12.74 -11.69
CA ILE A 432 13.95 11.70 -10.86
C ILE A 432 13.29 10.36 -11.15
N ILE A 433 14.05 9.43 -11.72
CA ILE A 433 13.67 8.04 -11.94
C ILE A 433 14.00 7.23 -10.70
N MET A 434 12.97 6.75 -9.99
CA MET A 434 13.06 6.08 -8.69
C MET A 434 12.63 4.61 -8.78
N GLY A 435 13.01 3.80 -7.78
CA GLY A 435 12.61 2.40 -7.73
C GLY A 435 12.89 1.71 -6.40
N ALA A 436 12.79 0.38 -6.42
CA ALA A 436 12.86 -0.48 -5.23
C ALA A 436 14.12 -0.29 -4.35
N GLY A 437 15.24 0.21 -4.91
CA GLY A 437 16.47 0.46 -4.13
C GLY A 437 16.28 1.42 -2.96
N ILE A 438 15.26 2.28 -3.03
CA ILE A 438 14.85 3.18 -1.94
C ILE A 438 13.42 2.92 -1.44
N ASN A 439 12.58 2.16 -2.19
CA ASN A 439 11.20 1.85 -1.75
C ASN A 439 11.10 0.64 -0.83
N HIS A 440 12.07 -0.27 -0.88
CA HIS A 440 12.05 -1.53 -0.11
C HIS A 440 12.71 -1.39 1.27
N TRP A 441 12.92 -0.17 1.74
CA TRP A 441 13.34 0.13 3.11
C TRP A 441 12.13 0.29 4.03
N PHE A 442 12.30 0.02 5.32
CA PHE A 442 11.23 0.22 6.31
C PHE A 442 10.72 1.67 6.33
N ASN A 443 11.64 2.63 6.28
CA ASN A 443 11.35 4.07 6.26
C ASN A 443 11.18 4.61 4.82
N SER A 444 10.67 3.80 3.88
CA SER A 444 10.59 4.17 2.46
C SER A 444 9.75 5.42 2.22
N ASP A 445 8.70 5.65 3.00
CA ASP A 445 7.85 6.83 2.91
C ASP A 445 8.63 8.12 3.20
N THR A 446 9.41 8.15 4.29
CA THR A 446 10.24 9.31 4.63
C THR A 446 11.32 9.54 3.59
N ILE A 447 12.02 8.48 3.14
CA ILE A 447 13.01 8.58 2.06
C ILE A 447 12.36 9.13 0.78
N TYR A 448 11.24 8.56 0.35
CA TYR A 448 10.53 9.02 -0.84
C TYR A 448 10.11 10.48 -0.71
N ARG A 449 9.48 10.89 0.40
CA ARG A 449 9.05 12.28 0.61
C ARG A 449 10.19 13.28 0.47
N THR A 450 11.37 12.96 0.99
CA THR A 450 12.55 13.85 0.83
C THR A 450 12.99 14.00 -0.63
N VAL A 451 12.94 12.92 -1.42
CA VAL A 451 13.26 12.96 -2.86
C VAL A 451 12.15 13.63 -3.66
N LEU A 452 10.89 13.35 -3.34
CA LEU A 452 9.71 13.96 -3.97
C LEU A 452 9.64 15.47 -3.71
N ASN A 453 10.05 15.92 -2.53
CA ASN A 453 10.19 17.34 -2.25
C ASN A 453 11.12 18.02 -3.28
N LEU A 454 12.20 17.37 -3.74
CA LEU A 454 13.08 17.98 -4.75
C LEU A 454 12.35 18.33 -6.04
N VAL A 455 11.46 17.46 -6.54
CA VAL A 455 10.68 17.74 -7.76
C VAL A 455 9.55 18.74 -7.53
N LEU A 456 9.00 18.81 -6.31
CA LEU A 456 7.99 19.82 -5.94
C LEU A 456 8.62 21.20 -5.77
N LEU A 457 9.77 21.30 -5.10
CA LEU A 457 10.50 22.54 -4.85
C LEU A 457 10.99 23.22 -6.14
N VAL A 458 11.25 22.45 -7.19
CA VAL A 458 11.68 23.01 -8.48
C VAL A 458 10.53 23.10 -9.49
N GLY A 459 9.29 22.85 -9.05
CA GLY A 459 8.09 22.93 -9.88
C GLY A 459 8.03 21.92 -11.03
N ALA A 460 8.71 20.78 -10.91
CA ALA A 460 8.81 19.81 -12.00
C ALA A 460 7.64 18.83 -12.09
N GLN A 461 6.91 18.60 -10.98
CA GLN A 461 5.79 17.66 -10.99
C GLN A 461 4.62 18.21 -11.82
N GLY A 462 4.14 17.41 -12.78
CA GLY A 462 3.08 17.77 -13.73
C GLY A 462 3.57 18.42 -15.04
N VAL A 463 4.89 18.46 -15.27
CA VAL A 463 5.51 19.01 -16.49
C VAL A 463 6.09 17.88 -17.34
N ASN A 464 5.86 17.88 -18.65
CA ASN A 464 6.51 16.93 -19.57
C ASN A 464 8.06 17.05 -19.49
N GLY A 465 8.73 15.92 -19.24
CA GLY A 465 10.17 15.87 -19.00
C GLY A 465 10.58 16.22 -17.56
N GLY A 466 9.62 16.43 -16.66
CA GLY A 466 9.83 16.74 -15.26
C GLY A 466 9.10 15.78 -14.33
N GLY A 467 9.45 15.86 -13.05
CA GLY A 467 8.68 15.23 -11.98
C GLY A 467 9.24 13.89 -11.51
N TRP A 468 8.41 13.21 -10.74
CA TRP A 468 8.73 11.92 -10.15
C TRP A 468 8.36 10.78 -11.09
N ALA A 469 9.30 9.87 -11.31
CA ALA A 469 9.17 8.73 -12.21
C ALA A 469 9.50 7.43 -11.46
N HIS A 470 8.57 6.97 -10.61
CA HIS A 470 8.67 5.69 -9.91
C HIS A 470 8.32 4.52 -10.80
N TYR A 471 9.19 3.52 -10.84
CA TYR A 471 8.91 2.29 -11.54
C TYR A 471 9.26 1.11 -10.65
N VAL A 472 8.41 0.09 -10.64
CA VAL A 472 8.55 -1.12 -9.81
C VAL A 472 7.99 -2.31 -10.58
N GLY A 473 6.93 -2.96 -10.09
CA GLY A 473 6.07 -3.85 -10.86
C GLY A 473 5.19 -3.13 -11.87
N GLN A 474 4.53 -3.92 -12.73
CA GLN A 474 3.65 -3.46 -13.81
C GLN A 474 2.24 -3.18 -13.27
N GLU A 475 2.07 -2.13 -12.47
CA GLU A 475 0.81 -1.88 -11.75
C GLU A 475 -0.28 -1.32 -12.66
N LYS A 476 0.07 -0.43 -13.59
CA LYS A 476 -0.91 0.40 -14.32
C LYS A 476 -1.72 -0.37 -15.36
N LEU A 477 -2.87 -0.87 -14.90
CA LEU A 477 -3.93 -1.42 -15.74
C LEU A 477 -4.73 -0.28 -16.36
N ARG A 478 -4.44 0.04 -17.62
CA ARG A 478 -5.03 1.22 -18.29
C ARG A 478 -6.57 1.18 -18.37
N PRO A 479 -7.23 0.08 -18.79
CA PRO A 479 -8.69 -0.01 -18.81
C PRO A 479 -9.27 -0.45 -17.44
N ALA A 480 -8.92 0.27 -16.36
CA ALA A 480 -9.21 -0.11 -14.98
C ALA A 480 -10.69 -0.35 -14.70
N GLU A 481 -11.57 0.60 -15.05
CA GLU A 481 -13.00 0.56 -14.72
C GLU A 481 -13.71 -0.67 -15.33
N GLY A 482 -13.50 -0.91 -16.63
CA GLY A 482 -14.07 -2.05 -17.34
C GLY A 482 -13.55 -3.38 -16.79
N TRP A 483 -12.24 -3.46 -16.51
CA TRP A 483 -11.65 -4.65 -15.92
C TRP A 483 -12.17 -4.90 -14.50
N GLN A 484 -12.23 -3.88 -13.63
CA GLN A 484 -12.69 -4.00 -12.25
C GLN A 484 -14.13 -4.50 -12.20
N THR A 485 -14.99 -4.07 -13.13
CA THR A 485 -16.38 -4.54 -13.22
C THR A 485 -16.44 -6.07 -13.35
N ILE A 486 -15.61 -6.64 -14.23
CA ILE A 486 -15.56 -8.08 -14.47
C ILE A 486 -14.83 -8.83 -13.35
N ALA A 487 -13.62 -8.38 -13.01
CA ALA A 487 -12.72 -9.04 -12.05
C ALA A 487 -13.30 -9.06 -10.64
N MET A 488 -14.09 -8.05 -10.29
CA MET A 488 -14.70 -7.93 -8.96
C MET A 488 -16.18 -8.35 -8.93
N ALA A 489 -16.69 -8.91 -10.04
CA ALA A 489 -18.08 -9.34 -10.19
C ALA A 489 -19.13 -8.23 -9.88
N LYS A 490 -18.77 -6.96 -10.08
CA LYS A 490 -19.66 -5.80 -9.81
C LYS A 490 -20.89 -5.79 -10.72
N ASP A 491 -20.86 -6.52 -11.83
CA ASP A 491 -21.99 -6.76 -12.71
C ASP A 491 -23.05 -7.74 -12.15
N TRP A 492 -22.75 -8.42 -11.03
CA TRP A 492 -23.67 -9.36 -10.36
C TRP A 492 -23.94 -9.02 -8.90
N GLN A 493 -22.91 -8.63 -8.15
CA GLN A 493 -23.00 -8.43 -6.71
C GLN A 493 -21.99 -7.38 -6.21
N GLY A 494 -22.18 -6.93 -4.99
CA GLY A 494 -21.23 -6.07 -4.28
C GLY A 494 -21.55 -5.99 -2.80
N PRO A 495 -20.67 -5.38 -1.98
CA PRO A 495 -19.34 -4.86 -2.34
C PRO A 495 -18.29 -5.97 -2.51
N PRO A 496 -17.17 -5.72 -3.24
CA PRO A 496 -16.10 -6.70 -3.36
C PRO A 496 -15.32 -6.85 -2.05
N LYS A 497 -14.85 -8.08 -1.78
CA LYS A 497 -14.00 -8.40 -0.63
C LYS A 497 -12.53 -8.31 -1.04
N LEU A 498 -11.86 -7.25 -0.62
CA LEU A 498 -10.45 -6.97 -0.90
C LEU A 498 -9.68 -6.89 0.41
N GLN A 499 -8.57 -7.61 0.51
CA GLN A 499 -7.74 -7.68 1.71
C GLN A 499 -6.34 -7.16 1.42
N ASN A 500 -5.79 -6.32 2.29
CA ASN A 500 -4.39 -5.92 2.17
C ASN A 500 -3.47 -7.08 2.58
N GLY A 501 -2.57 -7.48 1.66
CA GLY A 501 -1.81 -8.72 1.71
C GLY A 501 -0.78 -8.75 2.83
N THR A 502 -0.16 -7.61 3.15
CA THR A 502 0.83 -7.52 4.22
C THR A 502 0.25 -7.91 5.58
N SER A 503 -0.87 -7.29 5.98
CA SER A 503 -1.54 -7.62 7.24
C SER A 503 -2.04 -9.06 7.23
N PHE A 504 -2.65 -9.50 6.13
CA PHE A 504 -3.14 -10.88 6.02
C PHE A 504 -2.02 -11.89 6.29
N PHE A 505 -0.89 -11.79 5.58
CA PHE A 505 0.22 -12.72 5.76
C PHE A 505 0.90 -12.58 7.11
N TYR A 506 1.01 -11.37 7.66
CA TYR A 506 1.53 -11.15 9.02
C TYR A 506 0.76 -11.97 10.07
N PHE A 507 -0.57 -11.99 10.00
CA PHE A 507 -1.43 -12.74 10.92
C PHE A 507 -1.53 -14.24 10.61
N VAL A 508 -1.76 -14.64 9.36
CA VAL A 508 -2.00 -16.07 9.05
C VAL A 508 -0.73 -16.92 9.04
N THR A 509 0.45 -16.29 9.05
CA THR A 509 1.74 -16.97 9.20
C THR A 509 2.35 -16.78 10.59
N ASP A 510 1.62 -16.14 11.51
CA ASP A 510 2.05 -15.86 12.88
C ASP A 510 3.36 -15.09 13.03
N GLN A 511 3.78 -14.34 12.01
CA GLN A 511 4.96 -13.47 12.11
C GLN A 511 4.81 -12.44 13.25
N TRP A 512 3.57 -12.02 13.53
CA TRP A 512 3.25 -11.16 14.67
C TRP A 512 3.68 -11.71 16.02
N ARG A 513 3.80 -13.03 16.18
CA ARG A 513 4.22 -13.65 17.44
C ARG A 513 5.71 -13.47 17.73
N TYR A 514 6.50 -13.04 16.76
CA TYR A 514 7.96 -12.99 16.84
C TYR A 514 8.49 -11.55 16.78
N GLU A 515 7.62 -10.57 17.03
CA GLU A 515 7.99 -9.16 17.04
C GLU A 515 8.92 -8.84 18.21
N ASP A 516 10.06 -8.22 17.91
CA ASP A 516 11.10 -7.87 18.88
C ASP A 516 11.32 -6.35 19.02
N THR A 517 10.79 -5.57 18.07
CA THR A 517 10.97 -4.13 18.03
C THR A 517 9.69 -3.43 18.47
N PRO A 518 9.70 -2.72 19.61
CA PRO A 518 8.50 -2.05 20.10
C PRO A 518 8.19 -0.82 19.26
N VAL A 519 6.90 -0.59 19.00
CA VAL A 519 6.41 0.59 18.28
C VAL A 519 6.85 1.88 18.99
N GLY A 520 7.04 1.86 20.31
CA GLY A 520 7.57 3.00 21.07
C GLY A 520 8.92 3.53 20.56
N HIS A 521 9.76 2.70 19.93
CA HIS A 521 11.02 3.16 19.32
C HIS A 521 10.82 4.02 18.06
N LEU A 522 9.65 3.90 17.41
CA LEU A 522 9.26 4.67 16.23
C LEU A 522 8.51 5.97 16.61
N ALA A 523 8.11 6.13 17.87
CA ALA A 523 7.35 7.29 18.31
C ALA A 523 8.21 8.56 18.27
N SER A 524 7.56 9.69 17.97
CA SER A 524 8.20 10.99 18.04
C SER A 524 8.76 11.26 19.44
N PRO A 525 10.04 11.68 19.57
CA PRO A 525 10.63 12.02 20.87
C PRO A 525 9.92 13.20 21.56
N ILE A 526 9.11 13.96 20.82
CA ILE A 526 8.29 15.03 21.38
C ILE A 526 7.18 14.44 22.25
N GLU A 527 6.35 13.52 21.75
CA GLU A 527 5.23 12.95 22.51
C GLU A 527 5.67 11.81 23.44
N GLY A 528 6.72 11.07 23.07
CA GLY A 528 7.41 10.09 23.91
C GLY A 528 6.63 8.81 24.24
N ASN A 529 5.37 8.70 23.83
CA ASN A 529 4.51 7.53 24.11
C ASN A 529 3.85 7.02 22.82
N SER A 530 3.77 5.70 22.67
CA SER A 530 2.90 5.02 21.69
C SER A 530 1.63 4.51 22.38
N ARG A 531 0.53 4.35 21.63
CA ARG A 531 -0.73 3.80 22.15
C ARG A 531 -0.61 2.32 22.49
N TYR A 532 0.08 1.57 21.64
CA TYR A 532 0.43 0.17 21.86
C TYR A 532 1.92 -0.03 21.60
N GLN A 533 2.51 -1.08 22.19
CA GLN A 533 3.89 -1.47 21.90
C GLN A 533 3.98 -2.47 20.74
N HIS A 534 2.90 -3.19 20.46
CA HIS A 534 2.89 -4.26 19.46
C HIS A 534 2.26 -3.80 18.14
N HIS A 535 2.90 -4.09 17.01
CA HIS A 535 2.44 -3.70 15.66
C HIS A 535 1.06 -4.29 15.31
N GLY A 536 0.78 -5.51 15.79
CA GLY A 536 -0.51 -6.18 15.61
C GLY A 536 -1.70 -5.42 16.22
N ASP A 537 -1.53 -4.74 17.35
CA ASP A 537 -2.63 -4.03 18.02
C ASP A 537 -3.11 -2.83 17.22
N TYR A 538 -2.20 -2.17 16.49
CA TYR A 538 -2.56 -1.11 15.54
C TYR A 538 -3.35 -1.65 14.34
N ASN A 539 -3.11 -2.89 13.92
CA ASN A 539 -3.92 -3.53 12.87
C ASN A 539 -5.32 -3.89 13.39
N VAL A 540 -5.45 -4.36 14.63
CA VAL A 540 -6.77 -4.58 15.27
C VAL A 540 -7.53 -3.26 15.36
N LEU A 541 -6.88 -2.20 15.84
CA LEU A 541 -7.44 -0.85 15.88
C LEU A 541 -7.90 -0.39 14.49
N ALA A 542 -7.04 -0.51 13.48
CA ALA A 542 -7.35 -0.10 12.12
C ALA A 542 -8.53 -0.88 11.52
N ALA A 543 -8.61 -2.20 11.75
CA ALA A 543 -9.73 -3.02 11.30
C ALA A 543 -11.06 -2.58 11.96
N ARG A 544 -11.08 -2.40 13.29
CA ARG A 544 -12.31 -2.05 14.02
C ARG A 544 -12.80 -0.62 13.76
N LEU A 545 -11.91 0.30 13.39
CA LEU A 545 -12.27 1.67 13.00
C LEU A 545 -12.59 1.80 11.49
N GLY A 546 -12.58 0.70 10.75
CA GLY A 546 -12.86 0.69 9.32
C GLY A 546 -11.74 1.32 8.47
N TRP A 547 -10.51 1.44 8.99
CA TRP A 547 -9.39 2.00 8.22
C TRP A 547 -8.74 0.98 7.29
N LEU A 548 -8.72 -0.29 7.69
CA LEU A 548 -8.19 -1.40 6.91
C LEU A 548 -9.23 -2.51 6.77
N PRO A 549 -9.23 -3.25 5.65
CA PRO A 549 -10.01 -4.48 5.56
C PRO A 549 -9.42 -5.55 6.49
N SER A 550 -10.29 -6.44 6.97
CA SER A 550 -9.89 -7.62 7.73
C SER A 550 -10.68 -8.82 7.26
N TYR A 551 -9.99 -9.80 6.69
CA TYR A 551 -10.53 -11.10 6.35
C TYR A 551 -9.68 -12.24 6.93
N PRO A 552 -10.28 -13.24 7.58
CA PRO A 552 -11.71 -13.29 7.88
C PRO A 552 -12.19 -12.15 8.79
N THR A 553 -13.44 -11.72 8.64
CA THR A 553 -13.89 -10.46 9.26
C THR A 553 -14.29 -10.65 10.71
N PHE A 554 -15.26 -11.53 10.95
CA PHE A 554 -15.76 -11.84 12.29
C PHE A 554 -15.42 -13.26 12.66
N GLU A 555 -15.38 -13.55 13.96
CA GLU A 555 -15.18 -14.93 14.45
C GLU A 555 -16.32 -15.89 14.07
N LYS A 556 -17.45 -15.32 13.65
CA LYS A 556 -18.65 -16.02 13.22
C LYS A 556 -18.86 -15.93 11.71
N ASN A 557 -19.48 -16.97 11.15
CA ASN A 557 -19.88 -17.00 9.74
C ASN A 557 -20.87 -15.85 9.41
N GLY A 558 -20.54 -15.02 8.42
CA GLY A 558 -21.37 -13.90 7.98
C GLY A 558 -22.76 -14.29 7.45
N ILE A 559 -22.93 -15.54 7.00
CA ILE A 559 -24.25 -16.08 6.59
C ILE A 559 -25.15 -16.30 7.81
N GLU A 560 -24.59 -16.83 8.89
CA GLU A 560 -25.34 -17.04 10.15
C GLU A 560 -25.65 -15.69 10.82
N LEU A 561 -24.70 -14.75 10.78
CA LEU A 561 -24.89 -13.41 11.28
C LEU A 561 -26.05 -12.68 10.58
N TYR A 562 -26.18 -12.87 9.26
CA TYR A 562 -27.32 -12.35 8.49
C TYR A 562 -28.65 -12.96 8.97
N LYS A 563 -28.71 -14.28 9.13
CA LYS A 563 -29.92 -14.98 9.60
C LYS A 563 -30.34 -14.51 10.99
N GLU A 564 -29.38 -14.29 11.88
CA GLU A 564 -29.64 -13.79 13.24
C GLU A 564 -30.18 -12.38 13.25
N ALA A 565 -29.60 -11.47 12.45
CA ALA A 565 -30.11 -10.11 12.32
C ALA A 565 -31.56 -10.10 11.82
N VAL A 566 -31.88 -10.91 10.80
CA VAL A 566 -33.24 -11.04 10.28
C VAL A 566 -34.20 -11.65 11.31
N ALA A 567 -33.77 -12.69 12.04
CA ALA A 567 -34.56 -13.29 13.11
C ALA A 567 -34.81 -12.31 14.27
N ALA A 568 -33.89 -11.36 14.49
CA ALA A 568 -34.04 -10.26 15.44
C ALA A 568 -34.90 -9.09 14.91
N GLY A 569 -35.41 -9.17 13.68
CA GLY A 569 -36.33 -8.20 13.09
C GLY A 569 -35.70 -7.21 12.10
N ALA A 570 -34.41 -7.33 11.78
CA ALA A 570 -33.78 -6.46 10.78
C ALA A 570 -34.26 -6.80 9.36
N THR A 571 -34.67 -5.79 8.61
CA THR A 571 -35.21 -5.94 7.23
C THR A 571 -34.39 -5.19 6.19
N THR A 572 -33.60 -4.20 6.61
CA THR A 572 -32.75 -3.36 5.75
C THR A 572 -31.26 -3.55 6.04
N GLN A 573 -30.40 -3.13 5.10
CA GLN A 573 -28.94 -3.16 5.29
C GLN A 573 -28.50 -2.32 6.50
N GLU A 574 -29.12 -1.17 6.71
CA GLU A 574 -28.81 -0.28 7.84
C GLU A 574 -29.18 -0.93 9.19
N GLU A 575 -30.35 -1.59 9.27
CA GLU A 575 -30.77 -2.32 10.47
C GLU A 575 -29.85 -3.52 10.77
N ILE A 576 -29.41 -4.23 9.73
CA ILE A 576 -28.42 -5.32 9.87
C ILE A 576 -27.07 -4.75 10.35
N GLY A 577 -26.61 -3.65 9.77
CA GLY A 577 -25.38 -2.96 10.21
C GLY A 577 -25.45 -2.52 11.67
N LYS A 578 -26.58 -1.93 12.09
CA LYS A 578 -26.85 -1.56 13.49
C LYS A 578 -26.86 -2.77 14.42
N TYR A 579 -27.47 -3.88 14.01
CA TYR A 579 -27.44 -5.13 14.77
C TYR A 579 -26.00 -5.62 14.99
N VAL A 580 -25.19 -5.65 13.92
CA VAL A 580 -23.78 -6.05 14.01
C VAL A 580 -22.97 -5.10 14.90
N ALA A 581 -23.12 -3.79 14.70
CA ALA A 581 -22.46 -2.77 15.52
C ALA A 581 -22.84 -2.89 17.01
N GLN A 582 -24.11 -3.16 17.31
CA GLN A 582 -24.57 -3.42 18.67
C GLN A 582 -23.92 -4.67 19.26
N LYS A 583 -23.86 -5.79 18.53
CA LYS A 583 -23.21 -7.03 19.01
C LYS A 583 -21.71 -6.85 19.24
N LEU A 584 -21.04 -6.08 18.40
CA LEU A 584 -19.63 -5.70 18.59
C LEU A 584 -19.47 -4.83 19.85
N LYS A 585 -20.33 -3.82 20.03
CA LYS A 585 -20.31 -2.94 21.21
C LYS A 585 -20.56 -3.70 22.52
N GLU A 586 -21.49 -4.65 22.50
CA GLU A 586 -21.85 -5.53 23.62
C GLU A 586 -20.82 -6.65 23.85
N LYS A 587 -19.82 -6.79 22.96
CA LYS A 587 -18.79 -7.84 22.97
C LYS A 587 -19.33 -9.27 22.83
N GLU A 588 -20.53 -9.40 22.25
CA GLU A 588 -21.13 -10.68 21.88
C GLU A 588 -20.66 -11.16 20.49
N LEU A 589 -20.07 -10.27 19.71
CA LEU A 589 -19.36 -10.55 18.46
C LEU A 589 -17.97 -9.89 18.54
N LYS A 590 -16.96 -10.52 17.94
CA LYS A 590 -15.61 -9.97 17.82
C LYS A 590 -15.10 -10.00 16.39
N PHE A 591 -14.16 -9.11 16.08
CA PHE A 591 -13.38 -9.24 14.86
C PHE A 591 -12.47 -10.46 14.95
N ALA A 592 -12.32 -11.20 13.85
CA ALA A 592 -11.49 -12.41 13.83
C ALA A 592 -10.02 -12.12 14.12
N ILE A 593 -9.55 -10.92 13.78
CA ILE A 593 -8.18 -10.43 14.01
C ILE A 593 -7.83 -10.25 15.49
N GLU A 594 -8.83 -10.20 16.39
CA GLU A 594 -8.62 -10.19 17.85
C GLU A 594 -8.21 -11.58 18.40
N ASP A 595 -8.45 -12.65 17.64
CA ASP A 595 -8.06 -14.02 17.99
C ASP A 595 -7.67 -14.80 16.71
N PRO A 596 -6.57 -14.42 16.02
CA PRO A 596 -6.17 -15.00 14.74
C PRO A 596 -5.71 -16.46 14.85
N ASP A 597 -5.44 -16.92 16.07
CA ASP A 597 -5.03 -18.29 16.40
C ASP A 597 -6.22 -19.21 16.75
N ASN A 598 -7.44 -18.67 16.82
CA ASN A 598 -8.65 -19.47 16.88
C ASN A 598 -8.88 -20.22 15.56
N LYS A 599 -9.13 -21.52 15.64
CA LYS A 599 -9.39 -22.37 14.47
C LYS A 599 -10.54 -21.84 13.60
N ASN A 600 -11.54 -21.17 14.16
CA ASN A 600 -12.64 -20.59 13.36
C ASN A 600 -12.18 -19.41 12.48
N ASN A 601 -11.01 -18.82 12.78
CA ASN A 601 -10.47 -17.63 12.14
C ASN A 601 -9.37 -17.96 11.11
N PHE A 602 -9.03 -19.24 10.92
CA PHE A 602 -8.03 -19.64 9.94
C PHE A 602 -8.54 -19.46 8.51
N PRO A 603 -7.71 -18.98 7.57
CA PRO A 603 -7.97 -19.22 6.16
C PRO A 603 -7.92 -20.73 5.91
N ARG A 604 -8.90 -21.25 5.18
CA ARG A 604 -9.08 -22.70 4.97
C ARG A 604 -8.56 -23.12 3.61
N ASN A 605 -8.92 -22.38 2.57
CA ASN A 605 -8.46 -22.64 1.21
C ASN A 605 -7.74 -21.42 0.65
N LEU A 606 -6.65 -21.65 -0.08
CA LEU A 606 -5.88 -20.60 -0.75
C LEU A 606 -5.63 -20.99 -2.20
N PHE A 607 -6.14 -20.17 -3.11
CA PHE A 607 -5.75 -20.21 -4.52
C PHE A 607 -4.55 -19.31 -4.74
N VAL A 608 -3.53 -19.83 -5.41
CA VAL A 608 -2.40 -19.05 -5.91
C VAL A 608 -2.26 -19.26 -7.40
N TRP A 609 -2.42 -18.21 -8.20
CA TRP A 609 -2.22 -18.27 -9.65
C TRP A 609 -1.49 -17.03 -10.14
N ARG A 610 -0.70 -17.20 -11.21
CA ARG A 610 0.17 -16.14 -11.76
C ARG A 610 1.19 -15.58 -10.76
N ALA A 611 1.45 -16.34 -9.70
CA ALA A 611 2.31 -15.95 -8.60
C ALA A 611 3.11 -17.14 -8.07
N ASN A 612 4.32 -16.87 -7.62
CA ASN A 612 5.15 -17.84 -6.89
C ASN A 612 5.31 -17.39 -5.43
N LEU A 613 4.18 -17.28 -4.72
CA LEU A 613 4.10 -16.79 -3.34
C LEU A 613 5.18 -17.38 -2.42
N ILE A 614 5.24 -18.71 -2.30
CA ILE A 614 6.05 -19.38 -1.28
C ILE A 614 7.55 -19.14 -1.46
N SER A 615 8.04 -19.03 -2.69
CA SER A 615 9.50 -18.94 -2.96
C SER A 615 9.93 -17.66 -3.68
N SER A 616 9.07 -16.64 -3.72
CA SER A 616 9.40 -15.34 -4.31
C SER A 616 8.97 -14.19 -3.43
N SER A 617 7.66 -14.01 -3.22
CA SER A 617 7.14 -12.83 -2.52
C SER A 617 6.82 -13.05 -1.05
N GLY A 618 6.83 -14.29 -0.57
CA GLY A 618 6.67 -14.72 0.82
C GLY A 618 7.79 -14.25 1.74
N LYS A 619 7.69 -13.03 2.28
CA LYS A 619 8.57 -12.58 3.38
C LYS A 619 8.28 -13.41 4.62
N GLY A 620 9.33 -13.83 5.32
CA GLY A 620 9.21 -14.79 6.42
C GLY A 620 8.87 -16.20 5.93
N HIS A 621 9.59 -16.69 4.91
CA HIS A 621 9.35 -18.00 4.27
C HIS A 621 9.13 -19.14 5.26
N GLU A 622 9.97 -19.25 6.29
CA GLU A 622 9.88 -20.33 7.27
C GLU A 622 8.61 -20.26 8.15
N TYR A 623 8.07 -19.05 8.37
CA TYR A 623 6.79 -18.85 9.05
C TYR A 623 5.60 -19.32 8.18
N PHE A 624 5.67 -19.12 6.86
CA PHE A 624 4.71 -19.75 5.94
C PHE A 624 4.76 -21.28 6.06
N LEU A 625 5.97 -21.86 6.10
CA LEU A 625 6.14 -23.30 6.19
C LEU A 625 5.60 -23.87 7.51
N LYS A 626 5.85 -23.21 8.64
CA LYS A 626 5.37 -23.62 9.98
C LYS A 626 3.88 -23.39 10.15
N HIS A 627 3.45 -22.13 10.15
CA HIS A 627 2.12 -21.75 10.63
C HIS A 627 1.04 -21.91 9.58
N LEU A 628 1.31 -21.52 8.33
CA LEU A 628 0.30 -21.65 7.27
C LEU A 628 0.25 -23.08 6.71
N LEU A 629 1.41 -23.67 6.38
CA LEU A 629 1.46 -24.95 5.67
C LEU A 629 1.54 -26.18 6.60
N GLY A 630 2.12 -26.07 7.80
CA GLY A 630 2.28 -27.19 8.74
C GLY A 630 3.34 -28.19 8.29
N THR A 631 4.44 -27.69 7.76
CA THR A 631 5.54 -28.48 7.19
C THR A 631 6.82 -28.34 8.01
N THR A 632 7.85 -29.10 7.63
CA THR A 632 9.21 -28.87 8.12
C THR A 632 9.63 -27.44 7.77
N ASN A 633 10.14 -26.72 8.77
CA ASN A 633 10.61 -25.35 8.67
C ASN A 633 12.01 -25.23 9.29
N GLY A 634 12.68 -24.11 9.02
CA GLY A 634 14.00 -23.76 9.52
C GLY A 634 14.01 -22.54 10.44
N LEU A 635 12.94 -22.28 11.20
CA LEU A 635 12.96 -21.22 12.20
C LEU A 635 14.01 -21.52 13.27
N MET A 636 14.81 -20.50 13.59
CA MET A 636 15.88 -20.57 14.59
C MET A 636 15.51 -19.86 15.89
N ASN A 637 14.40 -19.13 15.88
CA ASN A 637 13.82 -18.43 17.01
C ASN A 637 12.54 -19.12 17.49
N ASP A 638 12.10 -18.74 18.68
CA ASP A 638 10.78 -19.02 19.23
C ASP A 638 10.11 -17.71 19.65
N ASP A 639 8.89 -17.80 20.17
CA ASP A 639 8.09 -16.66 20.64
C ASP A 639 8.14 -16.49 22.16
N SER A 640 9.18 -17.01 22.83
CA SER A 640 9.31 -16.92 24.30
C SER A 640 9.72 -15.51 24.76
N ASP A 641 10.54 -14.80 23.97
CA ASP A 641 11.06 -13.46 24.26
C ASP A 641 10.53 -12.42 23.25
N SER A 642 9.24 -12.51 22.92
CA SER A 642 8.57 -11.56 22.02
C SER A 642 7.65 -10.60 22.74
N ILE A 643 7.41 -9.46 22.10
CA ILE A 643 6.49 -8.45 22.61
C ILE A 643 5.09 -9.02 22.64
N ARG A 644 4.41 -8.96 23.80
CA ARG A 644 3.03 -9.43 23.93
C ARG A 644 2.05 -8.35 23.52
N PRO A 645 1.06 -8.66 22.65
CA PRO A 645 0.01 -7.70 22.29
C PRO A 645 -1.01 -7.50 23.42
N GLU A 646 -1.74 -6.39 23.35
CA GLU A 646 -2.81 -6.03 24.28
C GLU A 646 -4.21 -6.28 23.71
N GLU A 647 -4.37 -6.19 22.38
CA GLU A 647 -5.66 -6.29 21.68
C GLU A 647 -5.84 -7.65 20.97
N ILE A 648 -4.81 -8.50 20.98
CA ILE A 648 -4.81 -9.83 20.37
C ILE A 648 -4.70 -10.90 21.46
N LYS A 649 -5.57 -11.90 21.39
CA LYS A 649 -5.51 -13.03 22.31
C LYS A 649 -4.29 -13.91 22.02
N TRP A 650 -3.45 -14.10 23.03
CA TRP A 650 -2.33 -15.03 23.00
C TRP A 650 -2.76 -16.47 23.32
N HIS A 651 -2.31 -17.42 22.51
CA HIS A 651 -2.37 -18.85 22.82
C HIS A 651 -0.95 -19.36 23.02
N GLU A 652 -0.68 -20.06 24.12
CA GLU A 652 0.67 -20.56 24.43
C GLU A 652 1.23 -21.44 23.31
N ASP A 653 0.44 -22.39 22.82
CA ASP A 653 0.80 -23.21 21.67
C ASP A 653 0.36 -22.51 20.37
N ALA A 654 1.34 -21.99 19.63
CA ALA A 654 1.08 -21.39 18.32
C ALA A 654 0.54 -22.46 17.34
N PRO A 655 -0.57 -22.21 16.65
CA PRO A 655 -1.12 -23.16 15.69
C PRO A 655 -0.23 -23.36 14.46
N GLU A 656 -0.17 -24.60 13.98
CA GLU A 656 0.54 -24.97 12.75
C GLU A 656 -0.41 -25.55 11.71
N GLY A 657 -0.08 -25.35 10.44
CA GLY A 657 -0.87 -25.87 9.32
C GLY A 657 -2.29 -25.31 9.25
N LYS A 658 -2.45 -24.00 9.43
CA LYS A 658 -3.76 -23.30 9.38
C LYS A 658 -4.52 -23.60 8.09
N LEU A 659 -3.81 -23.74 6.95
CA LEU A 659 -4.41 -23.94 5.64
C LEU A 659 -4.79 -25.40 5.38
N ASP A 660 -6.06 -25.65 5.05
CA ASP A 660 -6.58 -26.97 4.69
C ASP A 660 -6.25 -27.33 3.24
N LEU A 661 -6.45 -26.45 2.26
CA LEU A 661 -6.09 -26.74 0.86
C LEU A 661 -5.33 -25.59 0.21
N LEU A 662 -4.14 -25.90 -0.34
CA LEU A 662 -3.38 -25.03 -1.21
C LEU A 662 -3.52 -25.47 -2.67
N ILE A 663 -4.17 -24.64 -3.48
CA ILE A 663 -4.39 -24.88 -4.90
C ILE A 663 -3.53 -23.91 -5.71
N ASN A 664 -2.65 -24.43 -6.56
CA ASN A 664 -1.82 -23.61 -7.43
C ASN A 664 -2.13 -23.84 -8.91
N LEU A 665 -2.24 -22.76 -9.68
CA LEU A 665 -2.28 -22.79 -11.14
C LEU A 665 -0.96 -22.24 -11.66
N ASP A 666 -0.21 -23.10 -12.36
CA ASP A 666 1.07 -22.71 -12.95
C ASP A 666 1.34 -23.56 -14.21
N PHE A 667 2.07 -22.99 -15.15
CA PHE A 667 2.58 -23.72 -16.31
C PHE A 667 3.94 -24.39 -16.01
N ARG A 668 4.62 -24.01 -14.93
CA ARG A 668 5.88 -24.63 -14.49
C ARG A 668 5.79 -25.08 -13.02
N MET A 669 6.50 -26.16 -12.67
CA MET A 669 6.58 -26.62 -11.29
C MET A 669 7.50 -25.71 -10.44
N ALA A 670 7.00 -24.52 -10.08
CA ALA A 670 7.68 -23.56 -9.22
C ALA A 670 7.60 -23.92 -7.73
N GLY A 671 8.19 -23.11 -6.85
CA GLY A 671 8.20 -23.40 -5.40
C GLY A 671 6.80 -23.47 -4.80
N THR A 672 5.89 -22.53 -5.12
CA THR A 672 4.49 -22.67 -4.66
C THR A 672 3.87 -23.98 -5.10
N ALA A 673 3.98 -24.35 -6.39
CA ALA A 673 3.46 -25.61 -6.92
C ALA A 673 4.00 -26.83 -6.16
N LEU A 674 5.29 -26.83 -5.83
CA LEU A 674 5.93 -27.92 -5.09
C LEU A 674 5.34 -28.10 -3.67
N TYR A 675 4.92 -27.01 -3.04
CA TYR A 675 4.29 -26.99 -1.72
C TYR A 675 2.76 -27.13 -1.74
N SER A 676 2.12 -27.05 -2.91
CA SER A 676 0.66 -27.16 -3.04
C SER A 676 0.14 -28.58 -2.81
N ASP A 677 -1.12 -28.69 -2.41
CA ASP A 677 -1.81 -29.98 -2.38
C ASP A 677 -2.28 -30.38 -3.78
N ILE A 678 -2.65 -29.37 -4.58
CA ILE A 678 -3.14 -29.50 -5.95
C ILE A 678 -2.41 -28.51 -6.86
N VAL A 679 -1.94 -29.00 -8.01
CA VAL A 679 -1.37 -28.19 -9.08
C VAL A 679 -2.19 -28.38 -10.35
N LEU A 680 -2.75 -27.30 -10.85
CA LEU A 680 -3.56 -27.26 -12.07
C LEU A 680 -2.70 -26.72 -13.23
N PRO A 681 -2.61 -27.43 -14.37
CA PRO A 681 -1.76 -27.02 -15.48
C PRO A 681 -2.35 -25.81 -16.20
N ALA A 682 -1.72 -24.64 -16.03
CA ALA A 682 -2.12 -23.42 -16.72
C ALA A 682 -1.49 -23.34 -18.13
N SER A 683 -2.17 -22.67 -19.06
CA SER A 683 -1.61 -22.28 -20.36
C SER A 683 -0.47 -21.28 -20.20
N THR A 684 0.56 -21.41 -21.04
CA THR A 684 1.59 -20.37 -21.17
C THR A 684 1.05 -19.12 -21.88
N TRP A 685 1.83 -18.03 -21.90
CA TRP A 685 1.42 -16.78 -22.56
C TRP A 685 1.25 -16.91 -24.08
N TYR A 686 1.86 -17.92 -24.71
CA TYR A 686 1.73 -18.20 -26.15
C TYR A 686 0.61 -19.19 -26.48
N GLU A 687 -0.25 -19.51 -25.52
CA GLU A 687 -1.27 -20.56 -25.62
C GLU A 687 -2.68 -20.06 -25.25
N LYS A 688 -2.84 -18.76 -24.98
CA LYS A 688 -4.10 -18.15 -24.53
C LYS A 688 -4.32 -16.74 -25.07
N HIS A 689 -5.59 -16.31 -25.06
CA HIS A 689 -5.97 -14.93 -25.29
C HIS A 689 -5.98 -14.15 -23.98
N ASP A 690 -5.40 -12.96 -23.98
CA ASP A 690 -5.42 -12.03 -22.85
C ASP A 690 -5.05 -10.62 -23.33
N LEU A 691 -5.02 -9.65 -22.41
CA LEU A 691 -4.57 -8.27 -22.63
C LEU A 691 -3.47 -7.90 -21.62
N SER A 692 -2.55 -7.05 -22.07
CA SER A 692 -1.47 -6.49 -21.25
C SER A 692 -1.32 -4.98 -21.49
N SER A 693 -1.04 -4.24 -20.42
CA SER A 693 -0.68 -2.81 -20.41
C SER A 693 0.36 -2.51 -19.34
N THR A 694 1.06 -1.39 -19.44
CA THR A 694 2.07 -0.97 -18.45
C THR A 694 2.12 0.55 -18.33
N ASP A 695 2.70 1.00 -17.24
CA ASP A 695 3.16 2.36 -16.94
C ASP A 695 4.04 2.93 -18.06
N MET A 696 4.95 2.11 -18.58
CA MET A 696 6.05 2.55 -19.45
C MET A 696 5.60 3.12 -20.80
N HIS A 697 4.44 2.71 -21.32
CA HIS A 697 3.94 3.15 -22.63
C HIS A 697 2.41 3.10 -22.73
N PRO A 698 1.76 3.91 -23.59
CA PRO A 698 0.31 4.03 -23.66
C PRO A 698 -0.41 2.85 -24.36
N PHE A 699 0.32 1.88 -24.92
CA PHE A 699 -0.28 0.80 -25.70
C PHE A 699 -0.89 -0.30 -24.81
N VAL A 700 -2.08 -0.77 -25.21
CA VAL A 700 -2.68 -2.04 -24.76
C VAL A 700 -2.52 -3.05 -25.89
N HIS A 701 -1.97 -4.23 -25.61
CA HIS A 701 -1.74 -5.25 -26.63
C HIS A 701 -2.20 -6.63 -26.15
N PRO A 702 -2.58 -7.53 -27.09
CA PRO A 702 -3.09 -8.84 -26.73
C PRO A 702 -1.99 -9.88 -26.52
N PHE A 703 -2.33 -10.95 -25.82
CA PHE A 703 -1.72 -12.27 -26.00
C PHE A 703 -2.53 -13.04 -27.04
N ASN A 704 -1.84 -13.74 -27.94
CA ASN A 704 -2.45 -14.57 -28.96
C ASN A 704 -1.86 -15.98 -28.88
N PRO A 705 -2.70 -17.04 -28.92
CA PRO A 705 -2.21 -18.40 -28.95
C PRO A 705 -1.46 -18.65 -30.27
N ALA A 706 -0.18 -18.96 -30.18
CA ALA A 706 0.62 -19.46 -31.30
C ALA A 706 0.30 -20.93 -31.60
N ILE A 707 -0.10 -21.67 -30.56
CA ILE A 707 -0.54 -23.07 -30.60
C ILE A 707 -1.70 -23.26 -29.62
N GLY A 708 -2.44 -24.36 -29.76
CA GLY A 708 -3.32 -24.82 -28.68
C GLY A 708 -2.53 -25.21 -27.44
N SER A 709 -3.16 -25.17 -26.27
CA SER A 709 -2.53 -25.56 -25.00
C SER A 709 -2.11 -27.04 -25.03
N PRO A 710 -0.81 -27.37 -24.93
CA PRO A 710 -0.35 -28.76 -24.98
C PRO A 710 -0.81 -29.59 -23.77
N TRP A 711 -0.92 -30.90 -23.97
CA TRP A 711 -1.40 -31.88 -22.98
C TRP A 711 -2.80 -31.55 -22.47
N GLU A 712 -2.98 -31.39 -21.15
CA GLU A 712 -4.26 -31.08 -20.52
C GLU A 712 -4.26 -29.68 -19.89
N ALA A 713 -3.31 -28.82 -20.29
CA ALA A 713 -3.27 -27.44 -19.82
C ALA A 713 -4.48 -26.64 -20.32
N ARG A 714 -4.97 -25.73 -19.49
CA ARG A 714 -6.11 -24.85 -19.77
C ARG A 714 -5.77 -23.42 -19.41
N SER A 715 -6.41 -22.44 -20.07
CA SER A 715 -6.23 -21.04 -19.70
C SER A 715 -6.75 -20.81 -18.27
N ASP A 716 -6.22 -19.83 -17.54
CA ASP A 716 -6.72 -19.52 -16.19
C ASP A 716 -8.24 -19.29 -16.20
N TRP A 717 -8.75 -18.63 -17.25
CA TRP A 717 -10.19 -18.44 -17.49
C TRP A 717 -10.97 -19.75 -17.60
N ASP A 718 -10.49 -20.70 -18.40
CA ASP A 718 -11.16 -21.99 -18.57
C ASP A 718 -11.08 -22.86 -17.31
N ILE A 719 -9.99 -22.76 -16.55
CA ILE A 719 -9.81 -23.46 -15.28
C ILE A 719 -10.88 -22.98 -14.29
N PHE A 720 -10.97 -21.67 -14.05
CA PHE A 720 -11.96 -21.11 -13.13
C PHE A 720 -13.39 -21.27 -13.65
N THR A 721 -13.63 -21.25 -14.96
CA THR A 721 -14.94 -21.58 -15.53
C THR A 721 -15.34 -23.04 -15.24
N SER A 722 -14.41 -23.97 -15.41
CA SER A 722 -14.63 -25.40 -15.10
C SER A 722 -14.90 -25.59 -13.60
N LEU A 723 -14.18 -24.87 -12.74
CA LEU A 723 -14.39 -24.90 -11.30
C LEU A 723 -15.73 -24.30 -10.89
N SER A 724 -16.13 -23.15 -11.45
CA SER A 724 -17.45 -22.56 -11.24
C SER A 724 -18.57 -23.56 -11.55
N LYS A 725 -18.42 -24.30 -12.66
CA LYS A 725 -19.38 -25.35 -13.04
C LYS A 725 -19.38 -26.50 -12.03
N ALA A 726 -18.22 -27.02 -11.65
CA ALA A 726 -18.11 -28.12 -10.69
C ALA A 726 -18.70 -27.76 -9.31
N VAL A 727 -18.41 -26.55 -8.82
CA VAL A 727 -18.99 -26.02 -7.58
C VAL A 727 -20.51 -25.89 -7.71
N SER A 728 -21.01 -25.31 -8.80
CA SER A 728 -22.45 -25.15 -9.02
C SER A 728 -23.18 -26.50 -9.12
N ASP A 729 -22.59 -27.48 -9.80
CA ASP A 729 -23.17 -28.82 -9.95
C ASP A 729 -23.20 -29.56 -8.60
N LEU A 730 -22.15 -29.40 -7.78
CA LEU A 730 -22.11 -29.98 -6.43
C LEU A 730 -23.08 -29.27 -5.48
N ALA A 731 -23.17 -27.94 -5.51
CA ALA A 731 -24.12 -27.16 -4.73
C ALA A 731 -25.58 -27.58 -5.02
N LYS A 732 -25.92 -27.83 -6.29
CA LYS A 732 -27.24 -28.37 -6.66
C LYS A 732 -27.48 -29.78 -6.14
N LYS A 733 -26.46 -30.64 -6.12
CA LYS A 733 -26.59 -32.02 -5.62
C LYS A 733 -26.84 -32.11 -4.12
N ILE A 734 -26.42 -31.09 -3.36
CA ILE A 734 -26.64 -31.00 -1.91
C ILE A 734 -27.79 -30.05 -1.56
N ASP A 735 -28.60 -29.65 -2.55
CA ASP A 735 -29.75 -28.74 -2.40
C ASP A 735 -29.39 -27.43 -1.68
N LEU A 736 -28.25 -26.83 -2.06
CA LEU A 736 -27.80 -25.57 -1.48
C LEU A 736 -28.63 -24.40 -2.02
N GLU A 737 -29.41 -23.77 -1.13
CA GLU A 737 -30.20 -22.58 -1.44
C GLU A 737 -29.33 -21.32 -1.60
N PRO A 738 -29.81 -20.28 -2.33
CA PRO A 738 -29.16 -18.98 -2.36
C PRO A 738 -28.92 -18.41 -0.96
N MET A 739 -27.69 -17.99 -0.69
CA MET A 739 -27.28 -17.46 0.61
C MET A 739 -27.15 -15.95 0.58
N LYS A 740 -27.52 -15.32 1.70
CA LYS A 740 -27.22 -13.92 1.98
C LYS A 740 -26.24 -13.88 3.14
N GLU A 741 -25.31 -12.94 3.09
CA GLU A 741 -24.27 -12.77 4.10
C GLU A 741 -24.10 -11.32 4.51
N VAL A 742 -23.58 -11.12 5.71
CA VAL A 742 -23.04 -9.82 6.14
C VAL A 742 -21.63 -9.66 5.59
N VAL A 743 -21.37 -8.54 4.91
CA VAL A 743 -20.04 -8.13 4.46
C VAL A 743 -19.72 -6.78 5.08
N ALA A 744 -18.64 -6.71 5.86
CA ALA A 744 -18.08 -5.44 6.31
C ALA A 744 -17.00 -4.99 5.32
N THR A 745 -16.99 -3.69 5.02
CA THR A 745 -15.98 -3.04 4.17
C THR A 745 -15.33 -1.90 4.93
N PRO A 746 -14.03 -1.62 4.72
CA PRO A 746 -13.41 -0.42 5.27
C PRO A 746 -14.01 0.84 4.63
N LEU A 747 -13.75 1.99 5.26
CA LEU A 747 -13.94 3.31 4.69
C LEU A 747 -13.07 3.43 3.44
N LEU A 748 -13.67 3.89 2.34
CA LEU A 748 -12.98 3.96 1.05
C LEU A 748 -12.57 5.39 0.72
N HIS A 749 -11.32 5.55 0.30
CA HIS A 749 -10.85 6.73 -0.43
C HIS A 749 -11.63 6.89 -1.74
N ASP A 750 -11.72 8.13 -2.25
CA ASP A 750 -12.51 8.50 -3.43
C ASP A 750 -14.01 8.24 -3.28
N THR A 751 -14.48 8.20 -2.03
CA THR A 751 -15.89 8.16 -1.67
C THR A 751 -16.16 9.15 -0.53
N PRO A 752 -17.43 9.54 -0.27
CA PRO A 752 -17.76 10.38 0.87
C PRO A 752 -17.27 9.85 2.24
N GLN A 753 -16.94 8.55 2.33
CA GLN A 753 -16.44 7.91 3.55
C GLN A 753 -15.05 8.40 3.98
N GLU A 754 -14.28 9.03 3.07
CA GLU A 754 -12.97 9.60 3.41
C GLU A 754 -13.06 10.77 4.40
N LEU A 755 -14.27 11.32 4.59
CA LEU A 755 -14.59 12.38 5.55
C LEU A 755 -15.00 11.85 6.94
N ALA A 756 -14.56 10.65 7.33
CA ALA A 756 -15.06 9.99 8.54
C ALA A 756 -14.61 10.62 9.87
N GLN A 757 -13.35 11.06 9.97
CA GLN A 757 -12.75 11.54 11.22
C GLN A 757 -12.13 12.94 11.03
N PRO A 758 -12.93 14.01 11.18
CA PRO A 758 -12.47 15.38 10.93
C PRO A 758 -11.40 15.81 11.94
N LEU A 759 -10.59 16.78 11.52
CA LEU A 759 -9.53 17.40 12.33
C LEU A 759 -8.45 16.42 12.83
N GLY A 760 -8.36 15.22 12.25
CA GLY A 760 -7.41 14.17 12.67
C GLY A 760 -7.71 13.57 14.04
N LYS A 761 -8.92 13.76 14.60
CA LYS A 761 -9.29 13.26 15.93
C LYS A 761 -9.65 11.78 15.88
N ILE A 762 -8.72 10.92 16.30
CA ILE A 762 -8.92 9.47 16.37
C ILE A 762 -9.79 9.12 17.59
N LYS A 763 -10.99 8.57 17.36
CA LYS A 763 -11.90 8.08 18.41
C LYS A 763 -12.18 6.60 18.27
N ASP A 764 -11.98 5.85 19.35
CA ASP A 764 -12.19 4.41 19.43
C ASP A 764 -13.49 4.04 20.14
N TRP A 765 -14.48 3.57 19.35
CA TRP A 765 -15.78 3.16 19.87
C TRP A 765 -15.69 1.98 20.85
N SER A 766 -14.67 1.11 20.70
CA SER A 766 -14.49 -0.06 21.59
C SER A 766 -14.06 0.35 23.01
N LYS A 767 -13.53 1.57 23.15
CA LYS A 767 -13.16 2.19 24.43
C LYS A 767 -14.22 3.17 24.94
N GLY A 768 -15.35 3.31 24.23
CA GLY A 768 -16.44 4.23 24.60
C GLY A 768 -16.18 5.69 24.24
N GLU A 769 -15.21 5.99 23.36
CA GLU A 769 -14.88 7.36 22.94
C GLU A 769 -15.88 7.93 21.92
N CYS A 770 -16.62 7.05 21.23
CA CYS A 770 -17.71 7.37 20.30
C CYS A 770 -18.67 6.17 20.14
N GLU A 771 -19.78 6.38 19.43
CA GLU A 771 -20.65 5.28 19.00
C GLU A 771 -20.06 4.56 17.78
N PRO A 772 -20.21 3.22 17.67
CA PRO A 772 -19.84 2.50 16.45
C PRO A 772 -20.86 2.81 15.34
N ILE A 773 -20.43 3.57 14.35
CA ILE A 773 -21.24 3.94 13.18
C ILE A 773 -20.67 3.17 11.99
N PRO A 774 -21.31 2.07 11.54
CA PRO A 774 -20.85 1.24 10.44
C PRO A 774 -21.02 1.91 9.06
#